data_AF-A0A5M6D0H8-F1
#
_entry.id   AF-A0A5M6D0H8-F1
#
_cell.length_a   1.000
_cell.length_b   1.000
_cell.length_c   1.000
_cell.angle_alpha   90.00
_cell.angle_beta   90.00
_cell.angle_gamma   90.00
#
_symmetry.space_group_name_H-M   'P 1'
#
loop_
_entity.id
_entity.type
_entity.pdbx_description
1 polymer ?
#
loop_
_entity_poly.entity_id
_entity_poly.type
_entity_poly.pdbx_seq_one_letter_code
_entity_poly.pdbx_strand_id
1 'polypeptide(L)'
;MTNPSQVDALPTSPSAAAISCGACGQSNPPAGQFCAKCGHTLYEPCGGCTKPVLLSQAFCGNCGRDLAVELKKTRQRFEANLADAIAAAKERDFDRAESLLALVIGQKDYRYSDLISNAKLAREKIKSIASQEVSNAGTTIEQAEQAHREGNPGRVIELLSPLPRKLLTERACEILEQSQTLVEQVVSGEKQLQSAIEKRDWESAGGLLDHLVELQPDNATYNRLAAKVGQKLLSKTAKLRDGHRYSAARRMLDAVPTGARGEDFEQLRKTVDRLAWLSTQFSGEPFVTPTLGRIAKKWSEEAPADSEAASTMQRIGKLIKQPRASTRDIYVPWQAARRSWLGGPLGFLAFPSCVDRKDDAAFRSAPGQLNVAIGLALQGLGRGRIGDDFKPKKGLLTRLGRKKSTVAWGVDIGSQGLRAVRLQTGADGKPFVADSHLEVFERPITRVVDEATADQTIRSAVEAFLEEKDVEDAPVWVSFPARELVSRFVQLPPVVDKQAKLLFQKEVESRIPLPLDEVADVRWIAEMPDEDTTILGRPAFVSAAKKTFVSRYLDNLEQAGLKVDGLQATPIALLNFSTVEFEDEFRPDVDQEQDREAPNELPAVAVIDCGAETTTTLIVSAESCWFWSFESGGDDFTRLLSRATKKTHGEADQLKRNPALLSDPASDYAPVVKRMEELRGRLSKIVADFKRENDSLRIDHTWCCGGGARTHGWMKHVIANQ
;
A
#
# COMPACT_ATOMS: atom_id res chain seq x y z
N MET A 1 7.17 90.33 -95.97
CA MET A 1 6.29 90.00 -97.11
C MET A 1 6.07 88.50 -97.11
N THR A 2 4.88 87.92 -97.25
CA THR A 2 3.50 88.40 -96.93
C THR A 2 2.57 87.17 -96.98
N ASN A 3 1.43 87.21 -96.27
CA ASN A 3 0.32 86.24 -96.36
C ASN A 3 -0.29 86.19 -97.80
N PRO A 4 -1.18 85.24 -98.22
CA PRO A 4 -2.32 84.74 -97.41
C PRO A 4 -2.87 83.28 -97.63
N SER A 5 -3.67 82.79 -96.67
CA SER A 5 -5.00 82.07 -96.81
C SER A 5 -5.15 80.77 -97.66
N GLN A 6 -6.12 79.84 -97.52
CA GLN A 6 -7.27 79.48 -96.62
C GLN A 6 -7.88 78.12 -97.13
N VAL A 7 -8.74 77.30 -96.48
CA VAL A 7 -9.29 77.13 -95.11
C VAL A 7 -9.98 75.72 -94.97
N ASP A 8 -10.24 75.25 -93.74
CA ASP A 8 -11.27 74.32 -93.16
C ASP A 8 -12.17 73.35 -93.99
N ALA A 9 -12.76 72.24 -93.45
CA ALA A 9 -12.54 71.38 -92.26
C ALA A 9 -13.56 70.18 -92.20
N LEU A 10 -13.54 69.40 -91.09
CA LEU A 10 -14.56 68.46 -90.53
C LEU A 10 -14.43 66.94 -90.91
N PRO A 11 -14.86 65.99 -90.04
CA PRO A 11 -14.02 65.55 -88.91
C PRO A 11 -13.94 64.01 -88.71
N THR A 12 -12.94 63.53 -87.96
CA THR A 12 -12.88 62.14 -87.47
C THR A 12 -12.43 62.05 -86.01
N SER A 13 -12.96 61.07 -85.28
CA SER A 13 -12.70 60.85 -83.86
C SER A 13 -11.23 60.50 -83.57
N PRO A 14 -10.68 60.87 -82.39
CA PRO A 14 -9.34 60.47 -82.01
C PRO A 14 -9.25 58.93 -81.90
N SER A 15 -8.42 58.34 -82.75
CA SER A 15 -8.14 56.90 -82.71
C SER A 15 -7.55 56.53 -81.34
N ALA A 16 -8.23 55.66 -80.60
CA ALA A 16 -7.77 55.23 -79.29
C ALA A 16 -6.44 54.46 -79.42
N ALA A 17 -5.39 54.99 -78.78
CA ALA A 17 -4.01 54.56 -79.03
C ALA A 17 -3.80 53.06 -78.71
N ALA A 18 -3.21 52.34 -79.66
CA ALA A 18 -2.99 50.90 -79.54
C ALA A 18 -1.97 50.54 -78.44
N ILE A 19 -2.22 49.45 -77.74
CA ILE A 19 -1.47 49.04 -76.54
C ILE A 19 -0.33 48.12 -76.93
N SER A 20 0.91 48.53 -76.70
CA SER A 20 2.06 47.63 -76.81
C SER A 20 2.11 46.66 -75.63
N CYS A 21 2.20 45.36 -75.92
CA CYS A 21 2.36 44.33 -74.91
C CYS A 21 3.77 44.36 -74.33
N GLY A 22 3.90 44.65 -73.03
CA GLY A 22 5.20 44.68 -72.35
C GLY A 22 6.01 43.38 -72.45
N ALA A 23 5.35 42.23 -72.63
CA ALA A 23 6.00 40.93 -72.75
C ALA A 23 6.62 40.62 -74.13
N CYS A 24 6.16 41.27 -75.21
CA CYS A 24 6.62 40.91 -76.57
C CYS A 24 6.61 42.05 -77.62
N GLY A 25 6.33 43.29 -77.21
CA GLY A 25 6.29 44.48 -78.06
C GLY A 25 5.08 44.58 -79.01
N GLN A 26 4.31 43.51 -79.19
CA GLN A 26 3.15 43.46 -80.09
C GLN A 26 2.15 44.57 -79.79
N SER A 27 1.70 45.29 -80.81
CA SER A 27 0.59 46.26 -80.71
C SER A 27 -0.77 45.53 -80.71
N ASN A 28 -1.68 45.96 -79.83
CA ASN A 28 -3.00 45.33 -79.59
C ASN A 28 -4.09 46.42 -79.55
N PRO A 29 -5.35 46.11 -79.92
CA PRO A 29 -6.45 47.07 -79.83
C PRO A 29 -6.73 47.47 -78.37
N PRO A 30 -7.20 48.71 -78.11
CA PRO A 30 -7.43 49.23 -76.75
C PRO A 30 -8.37 48.41 -75.85
N ALA A 31 -9.28 47.62 -76.44
CA ALA A 31 -10.20 46.77 -75.69
C ALA A 31 -9.64 45.37 -75.34
N GLY A 32 -8.44 45.03 -75.82
CA GLY A 32 -7.83 43.72 -75.59
C GLY A 32 -7.40 43.53 -74.14
N GLN A 33 -7.94 42.50 -73.47
CA GLN A 33 -7.49 42.10 -72.13
C GLN A 33 -6.16 41.32 -72.19
N PHE A 34 -5.92 40.59 -73.28
CA PHE A 34 -4.72 39.78 -73.51
C PHE A 34 -4.06 40.15 -74.84
N CYS A 35 -2.76 39.92 -74.94
CA CYS A 35 -1.99 40.16 -76.15
C CYS A 35 -2.31 39.12 -77.23
N ALA A 36 -2.67 39.58 -78.43
CA ALA A 36 -3.05 38.72 -79.57
C ALA A 36 -1.91 37.82 -80.09
N LYS A 37 -0.65 38.10 -79.75
CA LYS A 37 0.53 37.32 -80.17
C LYS A 37 1.03 36.31 -79.14
N CYS A 38 0.91 36.61 -77.84
CA CYS A 38 1.54 35.81 -76.78
C CYS A 38 0.60 35.43 -75.62
N GLY A 39 -0.68 35.81 -75.67
CA GLY A 39 -1.67 35.49 -74.64
C GLY A 39 -1.47 36.17 -73.29
N HIS A 40 -0.40 36.96 -73.11
CA HIS A 40 -0.10 37.64 -71.86
C HIS A 40 -1.15 38.70 -71.53
N THR A 41 -1.52 38.87 -70.25
CA THR A 41 -2.44 39.95 -69.86
C THR A 41 -1.82 41.32 -70.17
N LEU A 42 -2.64 42.25 -70.65
CA LEU A 42 -2.25 43.64 -70.86
C LEU A 42 -2.51 44.51 -69.63
N TYR A 43 -3.39 44.04 -68.73
CA TYR A 43 -3.84 44.78 -67.55
C TYR A 43 -3.72 43.98 -66.24
N GLU A 44 -3.56 44.70 -65.14
CA GLU A 44 -3.66 44.23 -63.75
C GLU A 44 -4.53 45.21 -62.94
N PRO A 45 -5.12 44.84 -61.79
CA PRO A 45 -5.87 45.78 -60.96
C PRO A 45 -4.92 46.67 -60.14
N CYS A 46 -5.19 47.98 -60.07
CA CYS A 46 -4.39 48.88 -59.24
C CYS A 46 -4.56 48.58 -57.74
N GLY A 47 -3.48 48.27 -57.01
CA GLY A 47 -3.52 48.03 -55.56
C GLY A 47 -3.95 49.23 -54.69
N GLY A 48 -4.24 50.39 -55.28
CA GLY A 48 -4.79 51.57 -54.61
C GLY A 48 -6.25 51.89 -54.91
N CYS A 49 -6.76 51.56 -56.11
CA CYS A 49 -8.14 51.92 -56.51
C CYS A 49 -8.84 50.87 -57.39
N THR A 50 -8.30 49.65 -57.46
CA THR A 50 -8.72 48.43 -58.18
C THR A 50 -9.00 48.53 -59.69
N LYS A 51 -9.17 49.72 -60.26
CA LYS A 51 -9.31 49.95 -61.71
C LYS A 51 -8.13 49.34 -62.49
N PRO A 52 -8.37 48.82 -63.71
CA PRO A 52 -7.34 48.20 -64.52
C PRO A 52 -6.25 49.21 -64.89
N VAL A 53 -5.00 48.76 -64.78
CA VAL A 53 -3.78 49.50 -65.12
C VAL A 53 -2.90 48.64 -66.02
N LEU A 54 -2.23 49.25 -67.00
CA LEU A 54 -1.34 48.53 -67.91
C LEU A 54 -0.10 48.04 -67.17
N LEU A 55 0.34 46.79 -67.40
CA LEU A 55 1.54 46.23 -66.74
C LEU A 55 2.82 47.05 -67.03
N SER A 56 2.81 47.83 -68.11
CA SER A 56 3.92 48.65 -68.60
C SER A 56 3.90 50.11 -68.11
N GLN A 57 2.88 50.58 -67.38
CA GLN A 57 2.80 51.99 -66.94
C GLN A 57 3.30 52.20 -65.50
N ALA A 58 4.04 53.28 -65.27
CA ALA A 58 4.66 53.56 -63.97
C ALA A 58 3.69 54.08 -62.89
N PHE A 59 2.59 54.75 -63.28
CA PHE A 59 1.64 55.37 -62.36
C PHE A 59 0.19 55.02 -62.75
N CYS A 60 -0.69 54.88 -61.77
CA CYS A 60 -2.12 54.72 -62.00
C CYS A 60 -2.76 56.07 -62.38
N GLY A 61 -3.08 56.26 -63.66
CA GLY A 61 -3.74 57.47 -64.19
C GLY A 61 -5.12 57.81 -63.61
N ASN A 62 -5.66 57.01 -62.67
CA ASN A 62 -6.91 57.29 -61.95
C ASN A 62 -6.70 57.73 -60.49
N CYS A 63 -5.60 57.34 -59.83
CA CYS A 63 -5.38 57.65 -58.40
C CYS A 63 -3.97 58.14 -58.05
N GLY A 64 -3.09 58.34 -59.04
CA GLY A 64 -1.72 58.83 -58.85
C GLY A 64 -0.76 57.85 -58.19
N ARG A 65 -1.20 56.65 -57.75
CA ARG A 65 -0.32 55.66 -57.12
C ARG A 65 0.81 55.24 -58.07
N ASP A 66 2.04 55.28 -57.55
CA ASP A 66 3.23 54.68 -58.14
C ASP A 66 3.09 53.14 -58.15
N LEU A 67 3.03 52.56 -59.34
CA LEU A 67 2.95 51.12 -59.59
C LEU A 67 4.34 50.49 -59.65
N ALA A 68 5.37 51.25 -60.03
CA ALA A 68 6.75 50.78 -60.08
C ALA A 68 7.29 50.45 -58.67
N VAL A 69 6.87 51.19 -57.64
CA VAL A 69 7.16 50.88 -56.23
C VAL A 69 6.49 49.57 -55.77
N GLU A 70 5.25 49.31 -56.20
CA GLU A 70 4.51 48.10 -55.84
C GLU A 70 5.08 46.86 -56.56
N LEU A 71 5.44 47.01 -57.84
CA LEU A 71 6.22 46.06 -58.64
C LEU A 71 7.60 45.77 -58.00
N LYS A 72 8.34 46.81 -57.60
CA LYS A 72 9.67 46.66 -56.98
C LYS A 72 9.61 45.88 -55.67
N LYS A 73 8.65 46.17 -54.79
CA LYS A 73 8.42 45.41 -53.55
C LYS A 73 8.10 43.94 -53.83
N THR A 74 7.25 43.68 -54.82
CA THR A 74 6.86 42.32 -55.22
C THR A 74 8.04 41.55 -55.80
N ARG A 75 8.87 42.21 -56.62
CA ARG A 75 10.12 41.66 -57.16
C ARG A 75 11.13 41.32 -56.05
N GLN A 76 11.36 42.24 -55.12
CA GLN A 76 12.25 42.03 -53.97
C GLN A 76 11.83 40.83 -53.10
N ARG A 77 10.53 40.57 -52.96
CA ARG A 77 10.03 39.36 -52.28
C ARG A 77 10.36 38.07 -53.04
N PHE A 78 10.30 38.07 -54.37
CA PHE A 78 10.69 36.89 -55.16
C PHE A 78 12.22 36.69 -55.20
N GLU A 79 12.98 37.78 -55.18
CA GLU A 79 14.45 37.75 -55.01
C GLU A 79 14.83 37.19 -53.63
N ALA A 80 14.11 37.58 -52.56
CA ALA A 80 14.25 36.99 -51.22
C ALA A 80 13.87 35.50 -51.19
N ASN A 81 12.71 35.10 -51.72
CA ASN A 81 12.32 33.69 -51.79
C ASN A 81 13.36 32.81 -52.50
N LEU A 82 14.00 33.33 -53.55
CA LEU A 82 15.06 32.62 -54.29
C LEU A 82 16.35 32.49 -53.45
N ALA A 83 16.73 33.54 -52.70
CA ALA A 83 17.86 33.49 -51.77
C ALA A 83 17.59 32.53 -50.60
N ASP A 84 16.40 32.58 -50.01
CA ASP A 84 15.96 31.72 -48.91
C ASP A 84 15.86 30.25 -49.35
N ALA A 85 15.46 29.97 -50.59
CA ALA A 85 15.50 28.60 -51.14
C ALA A 85 16.92 28.05 -51.25
N ILE A 86 17.87 28.89 -51.65
CA ILE A 86 19.30 28.53 -51.72
C ILE A 86 19.89 28.38 -50.31
N ALA A 87 19.42 29.13 -49.32
CA ALA A 87 19.76 28.94 -47.92
C ALA A 87 19.20 27.61 -47.37
N ALA A 88 17.91 27.35 -47.53
CA ALA A 88 17.25 26.12 -47.13
C ALA A 88 17.90 24.87 -47.76
N ALA A 89 18.31 24.93 -49.03
CA ALA A 89 19.04 23.85 -49.68
C ALA A 89 20.44 23.61 -49.08
N LYS A 90 21.15 24.65 -48.61
CA LYS A 90 22.42 24.49 -47.86
C LYS A 90 22.20 23.87 -46.48
N GLU A 91 21.05 24.15 -45.86
CA GLU A 91 20.56 23.56 -44.60
C GLU A 91 19.97 22.14 -44.78
N ARG A 92 19.93 21.61 -46.02
CA ARG A 92 19.32 20.32 -46.41
C ARG A 92 17.80 20.26 -46.21
N ASP A 93 17.15 21.40 -46.06
CA ASP A 93 15.70 21.55 -46.05
C ASP A 93 15.18 21.67 -47.49
N PHE A 94 15.28 20.55 -48.23
CA PHE A 94 14.96 20.52 -49.67
C PHE A 94 13.46 20.73 -49.95
N ASP A 95 12.58 20.35 -49.04
CA ASP A 95 11.13 20.58 -49.15
C ASP A 95 10.79 22.08 -49.02
N ARG A 96 11.43 22.78 -48.07
CA ARG A 96 11.33 24.24 -47.95
C ARG A 96 11.93 24.93 -49.18
N ALA A 97 13.05 24.43 -49.72
CA ALA A 97 13.65 24.96 -50.94
C ALA A 97 12.73 24.81 -52.17
N GLU A 98 12.15 23.62 -52.41
CA GLU A 98 11.18 23.41 -53.49
C GLU A 98 9.94 24.30 -53.32
N SER A 99 9.43 24.41 -52.09
CA SER A 99 8.27 25.25 -51.77
C SER A 99 8.51 26.74 -52.09
N LEU A 100 9.65 27.27 -51.67
CA LEU A 100 10.03 28.67 -51.94
C LEU A 100 10.27 28.93 -53.44
N LEU A 101 10.86 27.97 -54.16
CA LEU A 101 11.03 28.05 -55.61
C LEU A 101 9.69 27.95 -56.35
N ALA A 102 8.76 27.11 -55.90
CA ALA A 102 7.43 26.98 -56.49
C ALA A 102 6.64 28.31 -56.44
N LEU A 103 6.78 29.10 -55.37
CA LEU A 103 6.18 30.44 -55.27
C LEU A 103 6.67 31.42 -56.34
N VAL A 104 7.92 31.27 -56.80
CA VAL A 104 8.50 32.09 -57.88
C VAL A 104 8.18 31.50 -59.25
N ILE A 105 8.33 30.19 -59.43
CA ILE A 105 8.11 29.47 -60.71
C ILE A 105 6.63 29.50 -61.13
N GLY A 106 5.69 29.57 -60.18
CA GLY A 106 4.26 29.70 -60.45
C GLY A 106 3.82 31.06 -60.99
N GLN A 107 4.69 32.07 -60.96
CA GLN A 107 4.38 33.40 -61.50
C GLN A 107 4.30 33.37 -63.04
N LYS A 108 3.35 34.14 -63.59
CA LYS A 108 3.09 34.20 -65.04
C LYS A 108 3.39 35.56 -65.68
N ASP A 109 3.74 36.56 -64.89
CA ASP A 109 4.03 37.94 -65.31
C ASP A 109 5.45 38.06 -65.90
N TYR A 110 5.57 38.73 -67.05
CA TYR A 110 6.82 38.88 -67.79
C TYR A 110 7.88 39.68 -67.02
N ARG A 111 7.46 40.54 -66.09
CA ARG A 111 8.33 41.42 -65.28
C ARG A 111 9.17 40.66 -64.25
N TYR A 112 8.92 39.36 -64.08
CA TYR A 112 9.72 38.43 -63.28
C TYR A 112 10.29 37.27 -64.12
N SER A 113 10.27 37.36 -65.46
CA SER A 113 10.69 36.25 -66.35
C SER A 113 12.13 35.80 -66.15
N ASP A 114 13.02 36.70 -65.75
CA ASP A 114 14.39 36.41 -65.33
C ASP A 114 14.44 35.63 -64.01
N LEU A 115 13.67 36.07 -63.00
CA LEU A 115 13.57 35.39 -61.70
C LEU A 115 12.94 33.99 -61.82
N ILE A 116 11.91 33.84 -62.66
CA ILE A 116 11.28 32.55 -62.99
C ILE A 116 12.30 31.60 -63.64
N SER A 117 13.14 32.12 -64.53
CA SER A 117 14.19 31.33 -65.21
C SER A 117 15.31 30.93 -64.24
N ASN A 118 15.76 31.86 -63.40
CA ASN A 118 16.75 31.60 -62.35
C ASN A 118 16.22 30.59 -61.31
N ALA A 119 14.95 30.68 -60.92
CA ALA A 119 14.33 29.74 -59.99
C ALA A 119 14.19 28.33 -60.60
N LYS A 120 13.88 28.19 -61.89
CA LYS A 120 13.89 26.89 -62.58
C LYS A 120 15.29 26.25 -62.57
N LEU A 121 16.32 27.02 -62.94
CA LEU A 121 17.71 26.56 -62.94
C LEU A 121 18.21 26.21 -61.54
N ALA A 122 17.84 27.00 -60.52
CA ALA A 122 18.12 26.68 -59.12
C ALA A 122 17.44 25.38 -58.70
N ARG A 123 16.17 25.18 -59.07
CA ARG A 123 15.40 23.96 -58.77
C ARG A 123 16.01 22.70 -59.37
N GLU A 124 16.43 22.74 -60.62
CA GLU A 124 17.06 21.59 -61.29
C GLU A 124 18.37 21.18 -60.58
N LYS A 125 19.21 22.17 -60.24
CA LYS A 125 20.43 21.95 -59.46
C LYS A 125 20.14 21.41 -58.06
N ILE A 126 19.19 22.01 -57.34
CA ILE A 126 18.81 21.60 -55.98
C ILE A 126 18.23 20.18 -56.00
N LYS A 127 17.42 19.80 -57.00
CA LYS A 127 16.91 18.42 -57.12
C LYS A 127 18.00 17.41 -57.43
N SER A 128 18.98 17.76 -58.27
CA SER A 128 20.14 16.89 -58.53
C SER A 128 21.05 16.70 -57.31
N ILE A 129 21.17 17.73 -56.45
CA ILE A 129 21.92 17.63 -55.19
C ILE A 129 21.11 16.83 -54.16
N ALA A 130 19.82 17.10 -54.04
CA ALA A 130 18.92 16.43 -53.10
C ALA A 130 18.83 14.92 -53.37
N SER A 131 18.68 14.51 -54.64
CA SER A 131 18.65 13.08 -54.98
C SER A 131 19.97 12.37 -54.64
N GLN A 132 21.10 13.05 -54.78
CA GLN A 132 22.41 12.49 -54.44
C GLN A 132 22.65 12.43 -52.92
N GLU A 133 22.39 13.52 -52.18
CA GLU A 133 22.58 13.53 -50.72
C GLU A 133 21.58 12.61 -50.00
N VAL A 134 20.30 12.56 -50.43
CA VAL A 134 19.30 11.65 -49.86
C VAL A 134 19.61 10.18 -50.19
N SER A 135 20.05 9.86 -51.41
CA SER A 135 20.44 8.48 -51.75
C SER A 135 21.64 8.01 -50.93
N ASN A 136 22.65 8.86 -50.73
CA ASN A 136 23.82 8.53 -49.92
C ASN A 136 23.46 8.36 -48.43
N ALA A 137 22.60 9.24 -47.90
CA ALA A 137 22.09 9.13 -46.54
C ALA A 137 21.25 7.84 -46.36
N GLY A 138 20.41 7.47 -47.33
CA GLY A 138 19.62 6.24 -47.32
C GLY A 138 20.49 4.99 -47.13
N THR A 139 21.53 4.80 -47.96
CA THR A 139 22.47 3.67 -47.83
C THR A 139 23.24 3.70 -46.50
N THR A 140 23.52 4.88 -45.95
CA THR A 140 24.15 5.02 -44.62
C THR A 140 23.20 4.62 -43.50
N ILE A 141 21.91 4.94 -43.62
CA ILE A 141 20.84 4.55 -42.70
C ILE A 141 20.60 3.04 -42.74
N GLU A 142 20.54 2.42 -43.93
CA GLU A 142 20.42 0.96 -44.08
C GLU A 142 21.56 0.20 -43.38
N GLN A 143 22.80 0.70 -43.50
CA GLN A 143 23.96 0.15 -42.78
C GLN A 143 23.86 0.35 -41.26
N ALA A 144 23.32 1.48 -40.80
CA ALA A 144 23.14 1.74 -39.38
C ALA A 144 22.01 0.90 -38.77
N GLU A 145 20.90 0.71 -39.48
CA GLU A 145 19.85 -0.23 -39.06
C GLU A 145 20.36 -1.67 -39.01
N GLN A 146 21.26 -2.06 -39.92
CA GLN A 146 21.93 -3.36 -39.85
C GLN A 146 22.86 -3.46 -38.64
N ALA A 147 23.69 -2.45 -38.39
CA ALA A 147 24.54 -2.40 -37.19
C ALA A 147 23.73 -2.41 -35.87
N HIS A 148 22.54 -1.81 -35.86
CA HIS A 148 21.59 -1.87 -34.74
C HIS A 148 21.02 -3.28 -34.56
N ARG A 149 20.63 -3.97 -35.64
CA ARG A 149 20.22 -5.39 -35.60
C ARG A 149 21.35 -6.33 -35.14
N GLU A 150 22.60 -5.95 -35.40
CA GLU A 150 23.81 -6.66 -34.97
C GLU A 150 24.30 -6.27 -33.55
N GLY A 151 23.57 -5.39 -32.84
CA GLY A 151 23.92 -5.00 -31.47
C GLY A 151 25.17 -4.11 -31.34
N ASN A 152 25.53 -3.37 -32.40
CA ASN A 152 26.73 -2.53 -32.46
C ASN A 152 26.39 -1.01 -32.42
N PRO A 153 26.08 -0.45 -31.23
CA PRO A 153 25.69 0.96 -31.11
C PRO A 153 26.84 1.92 -31.46
N GLY A 154 28.10 1.50 -31.30
CA GLY A 154 29.26 2.30 -31.71
C GLY A 154 29.25 2.58 -33.22
N ARG A 155 29.01 1.54 -34.03
CA ARG A 155 28.89 1.67 -35.50
C ARG A 155 27.64 2.45 -35.92
N VAL A 156 26.54 2.35 -35.17
CA VAL A 156 25.34 3.19 -35.39
C VAL A 156 25.68 4.67 -35.23
N ILE A 157 26.35 5.05 -34.14
CA ILE A 157 26.76 6.44 -33.88
C ILE A 157 27.73 6.93 -34.96
N GLU A 158 28.73 6.11 -35.33
CA GLU A 158 29.70 6.42 -36.38
C GLU A 158 29.03 6.73 -37.73
N LEU A 159 27.98 5.98 -38.10
CA LEU A 159 27.25 6.15 -39.35
C LEU A 159 26.26 7.32 -39.33
N LEU A 160 25.49 7.48 -38.25
CA LEU A 160 24.36 8.44 -38.22
C LEU A 160 24.71 9.80 -37.64
N SER A 161 25.64 9.89 -36.67
CA SER A 161 26.01 11.16 -36.04
C SER A 161 26.63 12.21 -36.99
N PRO A 162 27.32 11.85 -38.09
CA PRO A 162 27.79 12.81 -39.09
C PRO A 162 26.70 13.34 -40.03
N LEU A 163 25.53 12.70 -40.09
CA LEU A 163 24.46 13.08 -41.02
C LEU A 163 23.65 14.28 -40.48
N PRO A 164 23.35 15.31 -41.31
CA PRO A 164 22.40 16.35 -40.94
C PRO A 164 21.04 15.74 -40.57
N ARG A 165 20.44 16.14 -39.44
CA ARG A 165 19.16 15.60 -38.95
C ARG A 165 18.01 15.70 -39.97
N LYS A 166 18.08 16.63 -40.93
CA LYS A 166 17.15 16.76 -42.07
C LYS A 166 17.21 15.62 -43.09
N LEU A 167 18.28 14.82 -43.10
CA LEU A 167 18.45 13.64 -43.95
C LEU A 167 18.20 12.31 -43.20
N LEU A 168 17.96 12.36 -41.88
CA LEU A 168 17.64 11.18 -41.09
C LEU A 168 16.13 10.91 -41.12
N THR A 169 15.75 9.63 -41.17
CA THR A 169 14.38 9.21 -40.87
C THR A 169 14.10 9.34 -39.37
N GLU A 170 12.83 9.38 -38.99
CA GLU A 170 12.40 9.33 -37.58
C GLU A 170 12.98 8.10 -36.87
N ARG A 171 12.88 6.93 -37.51
CA ARG A 171 13.46 5.67 -37.00
C ARG A 171 14.99 5.71 -36.86
N ALA A 172 15.71 6.36 -37.78
CA ALA A 172 17.15 6.56 -37.65
C ALA A 172 17.52 7.51 -36.50
N CYS A 173 16.68 8.51 -36.21
CA CYS A 173 16.85 9.38 -35.04
C CYS A 173 16.68 8.57 -33.73
N GLU A 174 15.61 7.76 -33.61
CA GLU A 174 15.40 6.87 -32.46
C GLU A 174 16.59 5.93 -32.24
N ILE A 175 17.05 5.26 -33.30
CA ILE A 175 18.16 4.30 -33.27
C ILE A 175 19.47 4.98 -32.85
N LEU A 176 19.73 6.21 -33.30
CA LEU A 176 20.88 7.00 -32.88
C LEU A 176 20.80 7.39 -31.40
N GLU A 177 19.67 7.95 -30.94
CA GLU A 177 19.46 8.40 -29.56
C GLU A 177 19.55 7.23 -28.56
N GLN A 178 18.96 6.08 -28.89
CA GLN A 178 19.08 4.84 -28.12
C GLN A 178 20.54 4.36 -28.06
N SER A 179 21.26 4.40 -29.19
CA SER A 179 22.67 3.97 -29.26
C SER A 179 23.61 4.90 -28.48
N GLN A 180 23.39 6.22 -28.56
CA GLN A 180 24.12 7.22 -27.76
C GLN A 180 23.90 6.99 -26.27
N THR A 181 22.64 6.87 -25.84
CA THR A 181 22.27 6.60 -24.45
C THR A 181 22.92 5.33 -23.92
N LEU A 182 22.90 4.25 -24.69
CA LEU A 182 23.52 2.96 -24.32
C LEU A 182 25.05 3.06 -24.18
N VAL A 183 25.73 3.76 -25.11
CA VAL A 183 27.18 3.96 -25.04
C VAL A 183 27.57 4.86 -23.86
N GLU A 184 26.81 5.92 -23.58
CA GLU A 184 27.03 6.78 -22.41
C GLU A 184 26.83 6.03 -21.09
N GLN A 185 25.79 5.19 -20.99
CA GLN A 185 25.55 4.32 -19.83
C GLN A 185 26.69 3.33 -19.61
N VAL A 186 27.15 2.64 -20.68
CA VAL A 186 28.28 1.70 -20.60
C VAL A 186 29.56 2.41 -20.17
N VAL A 187 29.95 3.51 -20.83
CA VAL A 187 31.18 4.26 -20.48
C VAL A 187 31.14 4.83 -19.07
N SER A 188 29.96 5.29 -18.60
CA SER A 188 29.76 5.73 -17.22
C SER A 188 29.89 4.56 -16.23
N GLY A 189 29.27 3.41 -16.54
CA GLY A 189 29.33 2.19 -15.74
C GLY A 189 30.74 1.63 -15.61
N GLU A 190 31.49 1.54 -16.72
CA GLU A 190 32.90 1.11 -16.73
C GLU A 190 33.77 2.01 -15.86
N LYS A 191 33.62 3.34 -15.97
CA LYS A 191 34.35 4.31 -15.16
C LYS A 191 34.04 4.20 -13.67
N GLN A 192 32.77 3.97 -13.31
CA GLN A 192 32.35 3.75 -11.94
C GLN A 192 32.90 2.42 -11.39
N LEU A 193 32.82 1.35 -12.18
CA LEU A 193 33.30 0.02 -11.85
C LEU A 193 34.82 0.00 -11.61
N GLN A 194 35.59 0.66 -12.49
CA GLN A 194 37.04 0.81 -12.32
C GLN A 194 37.37 1.49 -10.99
N SER A 195 36.70 2.62 -10.67
CA SER A 195 36.85 3.32 -9.38
C SER A 195 36.48 2.43 -8.18
N ALA A 196 35.42 1.61 -8.29
CA ALA A 196 35.01 0.70 -7.24
C ALA A 196 36.04 -0.42 -7.00
N ILE A 197 36.57 -1.02 -8.08
CA ILE A 197 37.62 -2.05 -8.01
C ILE A 197 38.92 -1.49 -7.40
N GLU A 198 39.35 -0.29 -7.82
CA GLU A 198 40.52 0.42 -7.26
C GLU A 198 40.38 0.67 -5.75
N LYS A 199 39.21 1.18 -5.33
CA LYS A 199 38.86 1.42 -3.91
C LYS A 199 38.62 0.13 -3.14
N ARG A 200 38.57 -1.04 -3.80
CA ARG A 200 38.20 -2.35 -3.24
C ARG A 200 36.80 -2.34 -2.61
N ASP A 201 35.90 -1.58 -3.20
CA ASP A 201 34.48 -1.57 -2.91
C ASP A 201 33.78 -2.61 -3.78
N TRP A 202 33.64 -3.81 -3.23
CA TRP A 202 33.02 -4.95 -3.90
C TRP A 202 31.49 -4.91 -3.84
N GLU A 203 30.90 -4.10 -2.94
CA GLU A 203 29.44 -3.91 -2.85
C GLU A 203 28.98 -3.15 -4.10
N SER A 204 29.56 -1.98 -4.37
CA SER A 204 29.30 -1.20 -5.59
C SER A 204 29.75 -1.94 -6.86
N ALA A 205 30.94 -2.56 -6.87
CA ALA A 205 31.44 -3.24 -8.06
C ALA A 205 30.57 -4.42 -8.49
N GLY A 206 29.93 -5.12 -7.54
CA GLY A 206 29.01 -6.22 -7.84
C GLY A 206 27.75 -5.75 -8.56
N GLY A 207 27.05 -4.73 -8.02
CA GLY A 207 25.86 -4.17 -8.66
C GLY A 207 26.14 -3.50 -10.01
N LEU A 208 27.28 -2.81 -10.15
CA LEU A 208 27.72 -2.22 -11.41
C LEU A 208 28.01 -3.29 -12.48
N LEU A 209 28.50 -4.47 -12.10
CA LEU A 209 28.74 -5.58 -13.01
C LEU A 209 27.44 -6.24 -13.50
N ASP A 210 26.45 -6.42 -12.63
CA ASP A 210 25.15 -6.96 -13.07
C ASP A 210 24.47 -6.02 -14.08
N HIS A 211 24.52 -4.71 -13.85
CA HIS A 211 23.96 -3.75 -14.81
C HIS A 211 24.76 -3.69 -16.13
N LEU A 212 26.10 -3.77 -16.10
CA LEU A 212 26.89 -3.85 -17.33
C LEU A 212 26.66 -5.16 -18.12
N VAL A 213 26.39 -6.27 -17.44
CA VAL A 213 25.99 -7.54 -18.08
C VAL A 213 24.55 -7.47 -18.61
N GLU A 214 23.64 -6.76 -17.94
CA GLU A 214 22.29 -6.48 -18.45
C GLU A 214 22.33 -5.64 -19.73
N LEU A 215 23.18 -4.61 -19.78
CA LEU A 215 23.38 -3.76 -20.96
C LEU A 215 24.14 -4.46 -22.11
N GLN A 216 25.02 -5.43 -21.80
CA GLN A 216 25.78 -6.20 -22.80
C GLN A 216 25.95 -7.69 -22.39
N PRO A 217 24.92 -8.54 -22.57
CA PRO A 217 24.94 -9.93 -22.10
C PRO A 217 26.07 -10.79 -22.68
N ASP A 218 26.41 -10.58 -23.96
CA ASP A 218 27.46 -11.33 -24.65
C ASP A 218 28.89 -10.84 -24.34
N ASN A 219 29.06 -9.81 -23.52
CA ASN A 219 30.38 -9.26 -23.20
C ASN A 219 31.18 -10.23 -22.32
N ALA A 220 32.00 -11.06 -22.96
CA ALA A 220 32.87 -12.03 -22.32
C ALA A 220 33.86 -11.43 -21.32
N THR A 221 34.14 -10.12 -21.35
CA THR A 221 34.96 -9.46 -20.32
C THR A 221 34.15 -9.13 -19.08
N TYR A 222 32.96 -8.57 -19.21
CA TYR A 222 32.06 -8.33 -18.08
C TYR A 222 31.67 -9.65 -17.39
N ASN A 223 31.30 -10.68 -18.14
CA ASN A 223 30.98 -12.01 -17.58
C ASN A 223 32.15 -12.63 -16.79
N ARG A 224 33.38 -12.56 -17.32
CA ARG A 224 34.59 -13.03 -16.61
C ARG A 224 34.92 -12.19 -15.36
N LEU A 225 34.54 -10.91 -15.34
CA LEU A 225 34.78 -10.02 -14.21
C LEU A 225 33.70 -10.18 -13.13
N ALA A 226 32.43 -10.35 -13.52
CA ALA A 226 31.30 -10.71 -12.66
C ALA A 226 31.57 -12.01 -11.90
N ALA A 227 32.05 -13.06 -12.58
CA ALA A 227 32.46 -14.31 -11.93
C ALA A 227 33.58 -14.10 -10.87
N LYS A 228 34.60 -13.31 -11.19
CA LYS A 228 35.70 -12.99 -10.25
C LYS A 228 35.25 -12.16 -9.06
N VAL A 229 34.39 -11.17 -9.27
CA VAL A 229 33.83 -10.32 -8.20
C VAL A 229 32.85 -11.12 -7.33
N GLY A 230 32.02 -11.99 -7.91
CA GLY A 230 31.17 -12.93 -7.20
C GLY A 230 31.97 -13.85 -6.27
N GLN A 231 33.03 -14.51 -6.77
CA GLN A 231 33.95 -15.30 -5.93
C GLN A 231 34.58 -14.46 -4.81
N LYS A 232 34.94 -13.19 -5.09
CA LYS A 232 35.52 -12.28 -4.09
C LYS A 232 34.53 -11.87 -3.01
N LEU A 233 33.27 -11.67 -3.38
CA LEU A 233 32.15 -11.37 -2.49
C LEU A 233 31.80 -12.59 -1.63
N LEU A 234 31.62 -13.79 -2.21
CA LEU A 234 31.39 -15.04 -1.47
C LEU A 234 32.49 -15.28 -0.41
N SER A 235 33.77 -15.11 -0.79
CA SER A 235 34.90 -15.23 0.15
C SER A 235 34.88 -14.18 1.27
N LYS A 236 34.38 -12.96 1.00
CA LYS A 236 34.17 -11.91 2.01
C LYS A 236 32.96 -12.18 2.91
N THR A 237 31.86 -12.66 2.35
CA THR A 237 30.66 -13.09 3.06
C THR A 237 30.99 -14.19 4.05
N ALA A 238 31.72 -15.23 3.64
CA ALA A 238 32.17 -16.30 4.54
C ALA A 238 32.95 -15.71 5.73
N LYS A 239 33.95 -14.85 5.47
CA LYS A 239 34.73 -14.18 6.53
C LYS A 239 33.90 -13.25 7.44
N LEU A 240 32.82 -12.65 6.93
CA LEU A 240 31.91 -11.85 7.75
C LEU A 240 30.96 -12.71 8.58
N ARG A 241 30.48 -13.85 8.06
CA ARG A 241 29.75 -14.87 8.82
C ARG A 241 30.61 -15.44 9.95
N ASP A 242 31.85 -15.81 9.63
CA ASP A 242 32.81 -16.41 10.57
C ASP A 242 33.30 -15.40 11.62
N GLY A 243 33.20 -14.10 11.33
CA GLY A 243 33.36 -13.00 12.28
C GLY A 243 32.05 -12.48 12.89
N HIS A 244 30.95 -13.25 12.82
CA HIS A 244 29.63 -12.97 13.41
C HIS A 244 28.91 -11.70 12.92
N ARG A 245 29.34 -11.10 11.80
CA ARG A 245 28.78 -9.88 11.21
C ARG A 245 27.69 -10.17 10.18
N TYR A 246 26.67 -10.96 10.56
CA TYR A 246 25.69 -11.53 9.63
C TYR A 246 24.98 -10.49 8.75
N SER A 247 24.56 -9.35 9.30
CA SER A 247 23.90 -8.27 8.53
C SER A 247 24.81 -7.61 7.48
N ALA A 248 26.14 -7.66 7.66
CA ALA A 248 27.10 -7.20 6.65
C ALA A 248 27.39 -8.31 5.62
N ALA A 249 27.42 -9.57 6.06
CA ALA A 249 27.53 -10.73 5.17
C ALA A 249 26.33 -10.80 4.19
N ARG A 250 25.11 -10.48 4.65
CA ARG A 250 23.91 -10.42 3.80
C ARG A 250 24.04 -9.37 2.69
N ARG A 251 24.48 -8.14 3.00
CA ARG A 251 24.69 -7.12 1.95
C ARG A 251 25.75 -7.51 0.92
N MET A 252 26.84 -8.17 1.34
CA MET A 252 27.81 -8.73 0.40
C MET A 252 27.21 -9.81 -0.51
N LEU A 253 26.17 -10.56 -0.05
CA LEU A 253 25.43 -11.51 -0.88
C LEU A 253 24.42 -10.83 -1.80
N ASP A 254 23.71 -9.80 -1.34
CA ASP A 254 22.82 -9.00 -2.18
C ASP A 254 23.58 -8.36 -3.36
N ALA A 255 24.86 -8.04 -3.17
CA ALA A 255 25.76 -7.53 -4.21
C ALA A 255 26.42 -8.60 -5.11
N VAL A 256 26.23 -9.92 -4.89
CA VAL A 256 26.84 -10.94 -5.76
C VAL A 256 26.20 -10.89 -7.15
N PRO A 257 26.97 -10.70 -8.24
CA PRO A 257 26.43 -10.69 -9.59
C PRO A 257 25.60 -11.95 -9.90
N THR A 258 24.46 -11.77 -10.53
CA THR A 258 23.46 -12.81 -10.84
C THR A 258 24.07 -13.96 -11.64
N GLY A 259 24.93 -13.66 -12.63
CA GLY A 259 25.69 -14.67 -13.38
C GLY A 259 26.74 -15.45 -12.57
N ALA A 260 26.98 -15.09 -11.31
CA ALA A 260 27.88 -15.77 -10.38
C ALA A 260 27.16 -16.50 -9.21
N ARG A 261 25.81 -16.56 -9.23
CA ARG A 261 25.00 -17.22 -8.18
C ARG A 261 24.85 -18.72 -8.44
N GLY A 262 25.88 -19.48 -8.06
CA GLY A 262 25.88 -20.96 -8.08
C GLY A 262 25.40 -21.61 -6.77
N GLU A 263 25.59 -22.92 -6.64
CA GLU A 263 25.22 -23.69 -5.44
C GLU A 263 25.89 -23.16 -4.15
N ASP A 264 27.18 -22.81 -4.22
CA ASP A 264 27.94 -22.15 -3.13
C ASP A 264 27.25 -20.86 -2.64
N PHE A 265 26.70 -20.07 -3.57
CA PHE A 265 25.96 -18.86 -3.22
C PHE A 265 24.67 -19.22 -2.48
N GLU A 266 23.89 -20.15 -3.01
CA GLU A 266 22.61 -20.57 -2.41
C GLU A 266 22.78 -21.18 -1.01
N GLN A 267 23.82 -22.00 -0.81
CA GLN A 267 24.12 -22.58 0.49
C GLN A 267 24.58 -21.49 1.49
N LEU A 268 25.52 -20.63 1.08
CA LEU A 268 26.01 -19.54 1.93
C LEU A 268 24.92 -18.52 2.24
N ARG A 269 24.03 -18.23 1.28
CA ARG A 269 22.86 -17.35 1.44
C ARG A 269 21.95 -17.87 2.54
N LYS A 270 21.51 -19.12 2.46
CA LYS A 270 20.61 -19.75 3.45
C LYS A 270 21.25 -19.80 4.84
N THR A 271 22.54 -20.07 4.95
CA THR A 271 23.26 -20.00 6.24
C THR A 271 23.32 -18.58 6.80
N VAL A 272 23.69 -17.58 5.98
CA VAL A 272 23.83 -16.20 6.44
C VAL A 272 22.48 -15.58 6.80
N ASP A 273 21.45 -15.78 5.99
CA ASP A 273 20.10 -15.24 6.28
C ASP A 273 19.49 -15.92 7.50
N ARG A 274 19.69 -17.23 7.70
CA ARG A 274 19.24 -17.91 8.94
C ARG A 274 19.97 -17.40 10.18
N LEU A 275 21.29 -17.22 10.14
CA LEU A 275 22.05 -16.68 11.28
C LEU A 275 21.70 -15.20 11.56
N ALA A 276 21.52 -14.38 10.52
CA ALA A 276 21.05 -12.99 10.66
C ALA A 276 19.64 -12.91 11.24
N TRP A 277 18.74 -13.81 10.82
CA TRP A 277 17.40 -13.92 11.41
C TRP A 277 17.49 -14.33 12.88
N LEU A 278 18.25 -15.38 13.20
CA LEU A 278 18.43 -15.89 14.57
C LEU A 278 18.93 -14.79 15.52
N SER A 279 20.00 -14.07 15.17
CA SER A 279 20.59 -13.03 16.02
C SER A 279 19.67 -11.81 16.22
N THR A 280 18.84 -11.47 15.24
CA THR A 280 17.95 -10.28 15.31
C THR A 280 16.66 -10.49 16.10
N GLN A 281 16.32 -11.73 16.49
CA GLN A 281 15.05 -12.00 17.18
C GLN A 281 14.94 -11.30 18.54
N PHE A 282 16.05 -11.07 19.25
CA PHE A 282 16.05 -10.55 20.63
C PHE A 282 15.90 -9.02 20.74
N SER A 283 16.10 -8.29 19.65
CA SER A 283 15.90 -6.83 19.66
C SER A 283 14.39 -6.51 19.69
N GLY A 284 13.98 -5.53 20.49
CA GLY A 284 12.57 -5.10 20.62
C GLY A 284 11.60 -6.12 21.26
N GLU A 285 12.06 -7.28 21.73
CA GLU A 285 11.19 -8.23 22.43
C GLU A 285 10.81 -7.71 23.84
N PRO A 286 9.52 -7.72 24.24
CA PRO A 286 9.11 -7.33 25.59
C PRO A 286 9.34 -8.44 26.64
N PHE A 287 9.34 -9.72 26.23
CA PHE A 287 9.29 -10.87 27.15
C PHE A 287 10.26 -12.00 26.79
N VAL A 288 10.71 -12.74 27.80
CA VAL A 288 11.39 -14.03 27.60
C VAL A 288 10.34 -15.13 27.42
N THR A 289 10.08 -15.50 26.16
CA THR A 289 9.21 -16.62 25.83
C THR A 289 10.01 -17.94 25.75
N PRO A 290 9.38 -19.12 25.93
CA PRO A 290 10.00 -20.41 25.65
C PRO A 290 10.49 -20.56 24.20
N THR A 291 9.90 -19.81 23.27
CA THR A 291 10.35 -19.76 21.87
C THR A 291 11.62 -18.94 21.70
N LEU A 292 11.74 -17.80 22.37
CA LEU A 292 12.97 -17.00 22.39
C LEU A 292 14.15 -17.80 22.96
N GLY A 293 13.91 -18.64 23.98
CA GLY A 293 14.91 -19.58 24.49
C GLY A 293 15.32 -20.68 23.49
N ARG A 294 14.37 -21.22 22.71
CA ARG A 294 14.67 -22.19 21.63
C ARG A 294 15.45 -21.55 20.48
N ILE A 295 15.15 -20.30 20.15
CA ILE A 295 15.88 -19.49 19.15
C ILE A 295 17.32 -19.23 19.62
N ALA A 296 17.53 -18.79 20.86
CA ALA A 296 18.87 -18.57 21.43
C ALA A 296 19.70 -19.86 21.47
N LYS A 297 19.06 -20.98 21.85
CA LYS A 297 19.71 -22.30 21.79
C LYS A 297 20.17 -22.63 20.37
N LYS A 298 19.28 -22.52 19.36
CA LYS A 298 19.63 -22.80 17.96
C LYS A 298 20.74 -21.89 17.42
N TRP A 299 20.74 -20.61 17.78
CA TRP A 299 21.83 -19.68 17.44
C TRP A 299 23.16 -20.12 18.04
N SER A 300 23.19 -20.47 19.34
CA SER A 300 24.41 -20.95 20.01
C SER A 300 24.88 -22.33 19.53
N GLU A 301 24.00 -23.16 18.96
CA GLU A 301 24.34 -24.44 18.34
C GLU A 301 24.87 -24.28 16.90
N GLU A 302 24.31 -23.35 16.11
CA GLU A 302 24.77 -23.07 14.75
C GLU A 302 26.00 -22.15 14.67
N ALA A 303 26.23 -21.32 15.68
CA ALA A 303 27.38 -20.41 15.77
C ALA A 303 28.07 -20.51 17.15
N PRO A 304 28.72 -21.63 17.52
CA PRO A 304 29.27 -21.85 18.86
C PRO A 304 30.47 -20.95 19.23
N ALA A 305 31.07 -20.25 18.26
CA ALA A 305 32.09 -19.22 18.51
C ALA A 305 31.48 -17.83 18.82
N ASP A 306 30.17 -17.67 18.64
CA ASP A 306 29.45 -16.40 18.79
C ASP A 306 29.21 -16.10 20.28
N SER A 307 30.01 -15.18 20.83
CA SER A 307 29.87 -14.74 22.22
C SER A 307 28.55 -13.99 22.49
N GLU A 308 27.91 -13.41 21.47
CA GLU A 308 26.59 -12.77 21.63
C GLU A 308 25.49 -13.85 21.74
N ALA A 309 25.58 -14.92 20.96
CA ALA A 309 24.68 -16.08 21.08
C ALA A 309 24.76 -16.72 22.47
N ALA A 310 25.98 -17.02 22.92
CA ALA A 310 26.23 -17.64 24.23
C ALA A 310 25.78 -16.75 25.40
N SER A 311 26.09 -15.44 25.38
CA SER A 311 25.69 -14.51 26.43
C SER A 311 24.17 -14.24 26.44
N THR A 312 23.53 -14.23 25.26
CA THR A 312 22.07 -14.17 25.11
C THR A 312 21.39 -15.38 25.73
N MET A 313 21.89 -16.59 25.46
CA MET A 313 21.37 -17.83 26.06
C MET A 313 21.53 -17.85 27.59
N GLN A 314 22.67 -17.39 28.11
CA GLN A 314 22.89 -17.23 29.55
C GLN A 314 21.95 -16.18 30.18
N ARG A 315 21.74 -15.04 29.52
CA ARG A 315 20.79 -13.99 29.97
C ARG A 315 19.37 -14.54 30.07
N ILE A 316 18.91 -15.29 29.06
CA ILE A 316 17.60 -15.97 29.08
C ILE A 316 17.53 -16.96 30.26
N GLY A 317 18.55 -17.80 30.45
CA GLY A 317 18.62 -18.77 31.56
C GLY A 317 18.67 -18.14 32.96
N LYS A 318 19.12 -16.88 33.08
CA LYS A 318 19.06 -16.07 34.30
C LYS A 318 17.67 -15.46 34.51
N LEU A 319 17.11 -14.85 33.47
CA LEU A 319 15.81 -14.15 33.55
C LEU A 319 14.65 -15.10 33.84
N ILE A 320 14.61 -16.30 33.23
CA ILE A 320 13.54 -17.31 33.46
C ILE A 320 13.40 -17.71 34.95
N LYS A 321 14.44 -17.51 35.76
CA LYS A 321 14.45 -17.82 37.20
C LYS A 321 13.99 -16.64 38.08
N GLN A 322 13.71 -15.48 37.51
CA GLN A 322 13.21 -14.32 38.23
C GLN A 322 11.69 -14.41 38.45
N PRO A 323 11.14 -13.74 39.49
CA PRO A 323 9.69 -13.59 39.62
C PRO A 323 9.11 -12.86 38.40
N ARG A 324 7.84 -13.16 38.10
CA ARG A 324 7.03 -12.37 37.16
C ARG A 324 6.68 -11.03 37.80
N ALA A 325 6.45 -10.02 36.98
CA ALA A 325 6.09 -8.68 37.46
C ALA A 325 4.66 -8.61 38.02
N SER A 326 3.80 -9.57 37.67
CA SER A 326 2.46 -9.76 38.23
C SER A 326 2.14 -11.26 38.31
N THR A 327 1.20 -11.63 39.17
CA THR A 327 0.56 -12.96 39.19
C THR A 327 -0.30 -13.21 37.94
N ARG A 328 -0.75 -12.14 37.28
CA ARG A 328 -1.51 -12.14 36.00
C ARG A 328 -0.65 -12.60 34.80
N ASP A 329 0.67 -12.36 34.85
CA ASP A 329 1.65 -12.64 33.78
C ASP A 329 2.07 -14.13 33.71
N ILE A 330 2.29 -14.68 32.51
CA ILE A 330 2.99 -15.99 32.33
C ILE A 330 4.50 -15.84 32.07
N TYR A 331 4.91 -14.79 31.36
CA TYR A 331 6.29 -14.55 30.94
C TYR A 331 7.03 -13.61 31.89
N VAL A 332 8.35 -13.71 31.92
CA VAL A 332 9.22 -12.72 32.59
C VAL A 332 9.64 -11.64 31.59
N PRO A 333 9.88 -10.38 32.00
CA PRO A 333 10.35 -9.33 31.10
C PRO A 333 11.70 -9.65 30.46
N TRP A 334 11.89 -9.28 29.19
CA TRP A 334 13.23 -9.28 28.56
C TRP A 334 14.03 -8.02 28.93
N GLN A 335 13.33 -6.91 29.14
CA GLN A 335 13.85 -5.59 29.51
C GLN A 335 13.00 -5.00 30.65
N ALA A 336 13.56 -4.10 31.45
CA ALA A 336 12.85 -3.53 32.60
C ALA A 336 11.62 -2.69 32.17
N ALA A 337 11.82 -1.79 31.19
CA ALA A 337 10.73 -1.06 30.58
C ALA A 337 10.12 -1.90 29.43
N ARG A 338 8.89 -2.37 29.64
CA ARG A 338 8.04 -2.98 28.60
C ARG A 338 6.76 -2.15 28.53
N ARG A 339 6.58 -1.37 27.46
CA ARG A 339 5.41 -0.49 27.29
C ARG A 339 4.68 -0.82 26.00
N SER A 340 3.38 -0.63 26.02
CA SER A 340 2.52 -0.70 24.83
C SER A 340 2.45 0.67 24.16
N TRP A 341 2.28 0.71 22.83
CA TRP A 341 2.01 1.97 22.13
C TRP A 341 0.58 2.48 22.37
N LEU A 342 -0.33 1.65 22.90
CA LEU A 342 -1.65 2.08 23.37
C LEU A 342 -1.51 2.87 24.69
N GLY A 343 -0.70 2.39 25.63
CA GLY A 343 -0.47 3.01 26.93
C GLY A 343 0.04 2.02 27.99
N GLY A 344 0.53 2.55 29.11
CA GLY A 344 0.94 1.74 30.25
C GLY A 344 2.15 0.81 30.08
N PRO A 345 2.45 0.01 31.13
CA PRO A 345 3.20 -1.24 31.01
C PRO A 345 2.46 -2.29 30.16
N LEU A 346 3.21 -3.21 29.57
CA LEU A 346 2.68 -4.33 28.78
C LEU A 346 2.75 -5.66 29.55
N GLY A 347 1.63 -6.39 29.65
CA GLY A 347 1.54 -7.73 30.25
C GLY A 347 0.91 -8.77 29.30
N PHE A 348 1.06 -10.06 29.62
CA PHE A 348 0.30 -11.15 28.98
C PHE A 348 -0.62 -11.79 30.04
N LEU A 349 -1.92 -11.52 29.94
CA LEU A 349 -2.94 -11.94 30.91
C LEU A 349 -3.26 -13.43 30.73
N ALA A 350 -2.43 -14.25 31.36
CA ALA A 350 -2.54 -15.71 31.34
C ALA A 350 -3.41 -16.28 32.46
N PHE A 351 -3.36 -15.62 33.62
CA PHE A 351 -3.74 -16.18 34.91
C PHE A 351 -4.56 -15.17 35.71
N PRO A 352 -5.88 -15.05 35.47
CA PRO A 352 -6.71 -14.07 36.16
C PRO A 352 -6.68 -14.21 37.68
N SER A 353 -6.95 -13.09 38.35
CA SER A 353 -6.95 -12.90 39.79
C SER A 353 -8.35 -12.68 40.37
N CYS A 354 -9.35 -12.32 39.56
CA CYS A 354 -10.74 -12.17 40.01
C CYS A 354 -11.45 -13.47 40.42
N VAL A 355 -10.86 -14.63 40.09
CA VAL A 355 -11.36 -15.97 40.43
C VAL A 355 -10.26 -16.79 41.11
N ASP A 356 -10.60 -17.51 42.18
CA ASP A 356 -9.73 -18.59 42.66
C ASP A 356 -9.73 -19.73 41.64
N ARG A 357 -8.56 -20.02 41.08
CA ARG A 357 -8.36 -21.02 40.03
C ARG A 357 -8.08 -22.43 40.55
N LYS A 358 -7.90 -22.63 41.87
CA LYS A 358 -7.70 -23.93 42.54
C LYS A 358 -6.64 -24.87 41.93
N ASP A 359 -5.64 -24.29 41.25
CA ASP A 359 -4.68 -24.99 40.39
C ASP A 359 -5.35 -25.98 39.39
N ASP A 360 -6.39 -25.50 38.72
CA ASP A 360 -7.07 -26.19 37.62
C ASP A 360 -6.16 -26.42 36.39
N ALA A 361 -6.37 -27.55 35.72
CA ALA A 361 -5.53 -28.00 34.61
C ALA A 361 -5.73 -27.22 33.30
N ALA A 362 -6.94 -26.73 33.02
CA ALA A 362 -7.23 -25.96 31.81
C ALA A 362 -6.48 -24.63 31.81
N PHE A 363 -6.34 -23.96 32.96
CA PHE A 363 -5.53 -22.75 33.08
C PHE A 363 -4.04 -22.98 32.78
N ARG A 364 -3.48 -24.14 33.14
CA ARG A 364 -2.09 -24.50 32.81
C ARG A 364 -1.90 -24.84 31.33
N SER A 365 -2.85 -25.55 30.72
CA SER A 365 -2.80 -25.97 29.32
C SER A 365 -3.11 -24.84 28.33
N ALA A 366 -4.10 -24.01 28.67
CA ALA A 366 -4.63 -22.95 27.82
C ALA A 366 -4.52 -21.53 28.46
N PRO A 367 -3.33 -21.10 28.94
CA PRO A 367 -3.15 -19.81 29.60
C PRO A 367 -3.61 -18.66 28.71
N GLY A 368 -4.42 -17.77 29.29
CA GLY A 368 -4.99 -16.59 28.63
C GLY A 368 -6.09 -16.88 27.60
N GLN A 369 -6.65 -18.10 27.54
CA GLN A 369 -7.74 -18.45 26.60
C GLN A 369 -9.09 -18.69 27.30
N LEU A 370 -9.15 -18.67 28.63
CA LEU A 370 -10.38 -18.90 29.40
C LEU A 370 -11.12 -17.60 29.77
N ASN A 371 -10.54 -16.44 29.48
CA ASN A 371 -11.04 -15.12 29.90
C ASN A 371 -12.48 -14.84 29.45
N VAL A 372 -12.85 -15.27 28.24
CA VAL A 372 -14.23 -15.16 27.71
C VAL A 372 -15.20 -16.06 28.48
N ALA A 373 -14.84 -17.33 28.72
CA ALA A 373 -15.65 -18.27 29.48
C ALA A 373 -15.87 -17.81 30.94
N ILE A 374 -14.84 -17.21 31.56
CA ILE A 374 -14.95 -16.60 32.89
C ILE A 374 -15.93 -15.41 32.86
N GLY A 375 -15.85 -14.55 31.83
CA GLY A 375 -16.79 -13.43 31.65
C GLY A 375 -18.25 -13.86 31.47
N LEU A 376 -18.50 -14.95 30.74
CA LEU A 376 -19.82 -15.58 30.60
C LEU A 376 -20.34 -16.09 31.95
N ALA A 377 -19.52 -16.84 32.68
CA ALA A 377 -19.89 -17.36 34.00
C ALA A 377 -20.11 -16.23 35.03
N LEU A 378 -19.31 -15.15 34.99
CA LEU A 378 -19.51 -13.94 35.80
C LEU A 378 -20.84 -13.23 35.48
N GLN A 379 -21.26 -13.18 34.20
CA GLN A 379 -22.60 -12.69 33.84
C GLN A 379 -23.69 -13.60 34.42
N GLY A 380 -23.52 -14.93 34.35
CA GLY A 380 -24.46 -15.90 34.94
C GLY A 380 -24.57 -15.87 36.47
N LEU A 381 -23.49 -15.50 37.18
CA LEU A 381 -23.50 -15.20 38.61
C LEU A 381 -24.09 -13.81 38.94
N GLY A 382 -24.47 -13.00 37.93
CA GLY A 382 -24.96 -11.64 38.11
C GLY A 382 -23.91 -10.66 38.63
N ARG A 383 -22.68 -10.78 38.10
CA ARG A 383 -21.50 -9.93 38.39
C ARG A 383 -20.94 -9.18 37.18
N GLY A 384 -21.35 -9.51 35.96
CA GLY A 384 -20.95 -8.76 34.76
C GLY A 384 -21.60 -7.37 34.70
N ARG A 385 -20.83 -6.33 34.34
CA ARG A 385 -21.31 -4.94 34.12
C ARG A 385 -22.46 -4.89 33.11
N ILE A 386 -22.35 -5.68 32.06
CA ILE A 386 -23.33 -5.83 31.00
C ILE A 386 -24.18 -7.04 31.34
N GLY A 387 -25.30 -6.81 32.02
CA GLY A 387 -26.26 -7.86 32.38
C GLY A 387 -27.20 -8.28 31.24
N ASP A 388 -27.30 -7.46 30.19
CA ASP A 388 -28.19 -7.68 29.03
C ASP A 388 -27.56 -8.65 28.01
N ASP A 389 -28.41 -9.38 27.27
CA ASP A 389 -27.98 -10.51 26.42
C ASP A 389 -28.82 -10.65 25.12
N PHE A 390 -28.29 -11.40 24.14
CA PHE A 390 -28.86 -11.55 22.79
C PHE A 390 -30.02 -12.56 22.70
N LYS A 391 -30.29 -13.34 23.75
CA LYS A 391 -31.31 -14.39 23.71
C LYS A 391 -32.73 -13.79 23.61
N PRO A 392 -33.61 -14.29 22.72
CA PRO A 392 -34.98 -13.78 22.59
C PRO A 392 -35.79 -13.83 23.90
N LYS A 393 -36.13 -12.64 24.43
CA LYS A 393 -36.82 -12.44 25.71
C LYS A 393 -38.30 -12.87 25.62
N LYS A 394 -38.64 -14.06 26.12
CA LYS A 394 -39.99 -14.64 26.09
C LYS A 394 -40.94 -13.94 27.09
N GLY A 395 -41.55 -12.83 26.66
CA GLY A 395 -42.70 -12.16 27.30
C GLY A 395 -42.39 -11.39 28.59
N LEU A 396 -43.35 -10.55 29.06
CA LEU A 396 -43.16 -9.74 30.28
C LEU A 396 -43.00 -10.58 31.56
N LEU A 397 -43.59 -11.78 31.60
CA LEU A 397 -43.64 -12.62 32.81
C LEU A 397 -42.27 -13.17 33.24
N THR A 398 -41.30 -13.29 32.33
CA THR A 398 -39.93 -13.74 32.67
C THR A 398 -39.08 -12.67 33.36
N ARG A 399 -39.59 -11.43 33.50
CA ARG A 399 -38.86 -10.29 34.09
C ARG A 399 -38.95 -10.20 35.62
N LEU A 400 -39.71 -11.09 36.27
CA LEU A 400 -39.85 -11.16 37.72
C LEU A 400 -38.68 -11.95 38.35
N GLY A 401 -37.66 -11.23 38.79
CA GLY A 401 -36.76 -11.67 39.88
C GLY A 401 -36.07 -13.02 39.69
N ARG A 402 -35.32 -13.22 38.59
CA ARG A 402 -34.42 -14.38 38.45
C ARG A 402 -33.43 -14.37 39.62
N LYS A 403 -33.61 -15.29 40.58
CA LYS A 403 -32.78 -15.42 41.79
C LYS A 403 -31.31 -15.48 41.40
N LYS A 404 -30.45 -14.64 41.98
CA LYS A 404 -29.00 -14.65 41.70
C LYS A 404 -28.47 -16.06 41.92
N SER A 405 -27.89 -16.65 40.88
CA SER A 405 -27.33 -18.00 40.96
C SER A 405 -26.01 -17.95 41.70
N THR A 406 -25.77 -18.94 42.58
CA THR A 406 -24.48 -19.12 43.25
C THR A 406 -23.50 -19.93 42.40
N VAL A 407 -23.95 -20.54 41.30
CA VAL A 407 -23.16 -21.29 40.32
C VAL A 407 -23.54 -20.83 38.91
N ALA A 408 -22.60 -20.78 37.97
CA ALA A 408 -22.90 -20.61 36.54
C ALA A 408 -21.84 -21.30 35.66
N TRP A 409 -22.26 -21.86 34.54
CA TRP A 409 -21.38 -22.30 33.47
C TRP A 409 -21.20 -21.17 32.46
N GLY A 410 -19.95 -20.90 32.05
CA GLY A 410 -19.63 -20.05 30.91
C GLY A 410 -18.91 -20.86 29.84
N VAL A 411 -19.39 -20.82 28.60
CA VAL A 411 -18.94 -21.68 27.48
C VAL A 411 -18.55 -20.81 26.29
N ASP A 412 -17.24 -20.67 26.05
CA ASP A 412 -16.65 -20.02 24.87
C ASP A 412 -16.49 -21.05 23.74
N ILE A 413 -17.28 -20.89 22.68
CA ILE A 413 -17.23 -21.68 21.44
C ILE A 413 -16.46 -20.87 20.40
N GLY A 414 -15.18 -20.63 20.67
CA GLY A 414 -14.27 -19.93 19.78
C GLY A 414 -13.88 -20.78 18.55
N SER A 415 -13.38 -20.15 17.48
CA SER A 415 -13.10 -20.80 16.19
C SER A 415 -11.95 -21.83 16.17
N GLN A 416 -11.47 -22.29 17.33
CA GLN A 416 -10.41 -23.31 17.51
C GLN A 416 -10.82 -24.44 18.47
N GLY A 417 -11.98 -24.34 19.13
CA GLY A 417 -12.32 -25.26 20.22
C GLY A 417 -13.34 -24.67 21.18
N LEU A 418 -14.02 -25.53 21.93
CA LEU A 418 -14.94 -25.18 23.02
C LEU A 418 -14.16 -25.09 24.34
N ARG A 419 -14.45 -24.06 25.15
CA ARG A 419 -13.79 -23.79 26.44
C ARG A 419 -14.86 -23.47 27.48
N ALA A 420 -15.00 -24.32 28.49
CA ALA A 420 -16.00 -24.12 29.54
C ALA A 420 -15.35 -23.88 30.89
N VAL A 421 -15.96 -23.00 31.70
CA VAL A 421 -15.61 -22.75 33.10
C VAL A 421 -16.89 -22.71 33.93
N ARG A 422 -16.96 -23.54 34.97
CA ARG A 422 -18.01 -23.51 35.99
C ARG A 422 -17.51 -22.64 37.15
N LEU A 423 -18.11 -21.46 37.34
CA LEU A 423 -17.81 -20.64 38.52
C LEU A 423 -18.85 -20.88 39.61
N GLN A 424 -18.37 -20.92 40.85
CA GLN A 424 -19.20 -20.96 42.05
C GLN A 424 -18.79 -19.84 43.01
N THR A 425 -19.77 -19.18 43.63
CA THR A 425 -19.54 -18.21 44.70
C THR A 425 -19.25 -18.93 46.01
N GLY A 426 -18.09 -18.64 46.61
CA GLY A 426 -17.68 -19.09 47.93
C GLY A 426 -18.42 -18.41 49.08
N ALA A 427 -18.22 -18.91 50.30
CA ALA A 427 -18.85 -18.38 51.51
C ALA A 427 -18.34 -16.96 51.88
N ASP A 428 -17.19 -16.55 51.36
CA ASP A 428 -16.62 -15.21 51.44
C ASP A 428 -17.20 -14.24 50.38
N GLY A 429 -18.10 -14.72 49.53
CA GLY A 429 -18.67 -13.95 48.43
C GLY A 429 -17.78 -13.82 47.19
N LYS A 430 -16.62 -14.51 47.11
CA LYS A 430 -15.74 -14.48 45.92
C LYS A 430 -16.01 -15.67 44.99
N PRO A 431 -15.88 -15.50 43.66
CA PRO A 431 -16.04 -16.61 42.72
C PRO A 431 -14.78 -17.49 42.68
N PHE A 432 -14.97 -18.80 42.56
CA PHE A 432 -13.91 -19.77 42.31
C PHE A 432 -14.27 -20.71 41.16
N VAL A 433 -13.26 -21.29 40.51
CA VAL A 433 -13.40 -22.32 39.48
C VAL A 433 -13.79 -23.63 40.15
N ALA A 434 -15.01 -24.09 39.91
CA ALA A 434 -15.54 -25.34 40.43
C ALA A 434 -15.28 -26.52 39.47
N ASP A 435 -15.24 -26.26 38.17
CA ASP A 435 -14.89 -27.22 37.11
C ASP A 435 -14.50 -26.47 35.82
N SER A 436 -13.84 -27.16 34.88
CA SER A 436 -13.49 -26.65 33.55
C SER A 436 -13.49 -27.75 32.48
N HIS A 437 -13.53 -27.35 31.21
CA HIS A 437 -13.38 -28.24 30.06
C HIS A 437 -12.68 -27.52 28.89
N LEU A 438 -11.91 -28.27 28.10
CA LEU A 438 -11.19 -27.79 26.92
C LEU A 438 -11.29 -28.83 25.80
N GLU A 439 -12.01 -28.49 24.73
CA GLU A 439 -12.00 -29.23 23.48
C GLU A 439 -11.31 -28.42 22.38
N VAL A 440 -10.60 -29.08 21.47
CA VAL A 440 -9.79 -28.43 20.40
C VAL A 440 -10.09 -29.05 19.05
N PHE A 441 -10.66 -28.26 18.14
CA PHE A 441 -11.06 -28.74 16.82
C PHE A 441 -9.84 -29.16 15.98
N GLU A 442 -9.96 -30.24 15.18
CA GLU A 442 -8.92 -30.68 14.23
C GLU A 442 -8.50 -29.53 13.29
N ARG A 443 -9.47 -28.69 12.89
CA ARG A 443 -9.26 -27.52 12.03
C ARG A 443 -10.09 -26.33 12.50
N PRO A 444 -9.63 -25.08 12.30
CA PRO A 444 -10.33 -23.92 12.81
C PRO A 444 -11.55 -23.54 11.94
N ILE A 445 -12.71 -23.34 12.57
CA ILE A 445 -13.96 -22.91 11.91
C ILE A 445 -13.98 -21.39 11.62
N THR A 446 -13.00 -20.96 10.85
CA THR A 446 -12.96 -19.61 10.25
C THR A 446 -13.87 -19.54 9.02
N ARG A 447 -14.16 -18.32 8.54
CA ARG A 447 -14.87 -18.01 7.27
C ARG A 447 -14.40 -18.72 5.97
N VAL A 448 -13.33 -19.53 6.01
CA VAL A 448 -12.94 -20.40 4.87
C VAL A 448 -13.70 -21.73 4.89
N VAL A 449 -14.19 -22.15 6.06
CA VAL A 449 -15.04 -23.32 6.26
C VAL A 449 -16.48 -22.94 5.93
N ASP A 450 -17.23 -23.84 5.28
CA ASP A 450 -18.64 -23.62 4.99
C ASP A 450 -19.51 -23.67 6.26
N GLU A 451 -20.69 -23.08 6.14
CA GLU A 451 -21.63 -22.91 7.24
C GLU A 451 -22.17 -24.23 7.83
N ALA A 452 -22.28 -25.31 7.05
CA ALA A 452 -22.80 -26.60 7.54
C ALA A 452 -21.70 -27.41 8.25
N THR A 453 -20.48 -27.41 7.71
CA THR A 453 -19.30 -28.00 8.36
C THR A 453 -19.00 -27.29 9.68
N ALA A 454 -19.13 -25.96 9.73
CA ALA A 454 -18.96 -25.19 10.96
C ALA A 454 -20.02 -25.55 12.03
N ASP A 455 -21.30 -25.60 11.66
CA ASP A 455 -22.39 -25.96 12.58
C ASP A 455 -22.22 -27.39 13.13
N GLN A 456 -21.85 -28.36 12.28
CA GLN A 456 -21.60 -29.74 12.71
C GLN A 456 -20.38 -29.85 13.65
N THR A 457 -19.30 -29.10 13.36
CA THR A 457 -18.11 -29.07 14.23
C THR A 457 -18.44 -28.53 15.62
N ILE A 458 -19.27 -27.49 15.68
CA ILE A 458 -19.79 -26.95 16.94
C ILE A 458 -20.65 -28.00 17.66
N ARG A 459 -21.56 -28.66 16.95
CA ARG A 459 -22.49 -29.63 17.54
C ARG A 459 -21.74 -30.76 18.23
N SER A 460 -20.77 -31.37 17.55
CA SER A 460 -20.03 -32.51 18.11
C SER A 460 -19.02 -32.15 19.20
N ALA A 461 -18.53 -30.91 19.25
CA ALA A 461 -17.78 -30.43 20.41
C ALA A 461 -18.67 -30.15 21.63
N VAL A 462 -19.94 -29.77 21.42
CA VAL A 462 -20.94 -29.60 22.49
C VAL A 462 -21.45 -30.96 22.97
N GLU A 463 -21.66 -31.93 22.07
CA GLU A 463 -21.95 -33.33 22.39
C GLU A 463 -20.85 -33.90 23.31
N ALA A 464 -19.57 -33.78 22.93
CA ALA A 464 -18.43 -34.23 23.75
C ALA A 464 -18.29 -33.51 25.11
N PHE A 465 -18.63 -32.21 25.19
CA PHE A 465 -18.68 -31.48 26.45
C PHE A 465 -19.77 -32.01 27.40
N LEU A 466 -20.94 -32.36 26.85
CA LEU A 466 -22.06 -32.92 27.62
C LEU A 466 -21.87 -34.40 27.99
N GLU A 467 -21.04 -35.15 27.26
CA GLU A 467 -20.61 -36.49 27.67
C GLU A 467 -19.69 -36.46 28.92
N GLU A 468 -18.89 -35.40 29.11
CA GLU A 468 -18.02 -35.26 30.28
C GLU A 468 -18.69 -34.53 31.45
N LYS A 469 -19.56 -33.54 31.19
CA LYS A 469 -20.01 -32.56 32.19
C LYS A 469 -21.53 -32.52 32.38
N ASP A 470 -21.97 -32.62 33.65
CA ASP A 470 -23.31 -32.19 34.05
C ASP A 470 -23.40 -30.66 34.05
N VAL A 471 -24.41 -30.15 33.36
CA VAL A 471 -24.72 -28.72 33.23
C VAL A 471 -26.16 -28.37 33.61
N GLU A 472 -26.99 -29.33 34.02
CA GLU A 472 -28.40 -29.06 34.31
C GLU A 472 -28.60 -28.27 35.61
N ASP A 473 -27.66 -28.37 36.55
CA ASP A 473 -27.72 -27.77 37.89
C ASP A 473 -27.47 -26.25 37.93
N ALA A 474 -26.95 -25.68 36.83
CA ALA A 474 -26.51 -24.28 36.76
C ALA A 474 -26.87 -23.60 35.43
N PRO A 475 -27.14 -22.29 35.41
CA PRO A 475 -27.39 -21.56 34.17
C PRO A 475 -26.16 -21.56 33.26
N VAL A 476 -26.33 -22.02 32.02
CA VAL A 476 -25.30 -22.05 30.97
C VAL A 476 -25.32 -20.76 30.15
N TRP A 477 -24.20 -20.04 30.13
CA TRP A 477 -23.99 -18.84 29.32
C TRP A 477 -23.02 -19.12 28.18
N VAL A 478 -23.43 -18.87 26.94
CA VAL A 478 -22.66 -19.22 25.74
C VAL A 478 -22.19 -17.98 24.98
N SER A 479 -20.98 -18.05 24.41
CA SER A 479 -20.43 -17.02 23.53
C SER A 479 -21.19 -16.90 22.21
N PHE A 480 -21.32 -15.68 21.68
CA PHE A 480 -21.76 -15.43 20.29
C PHE A 480 -20.63 -14.76 19.47
N PRO A 481 -20.36 -15.20 18.23
CA PRO A 481 -19.17 -14.75 17.49
C PRO A 481 -19.13 -13.25 17.19
N ALA A 482 -17.97 -12.63 17.47
CA ALA A 482 -17.78 -11.18 17.34
C ALA A 482 -17.99 -10.62 15.91
N ARG A 483 -17.83 -11.47 14.89
CA ARG A 483 -17.94 -11.11 13.46
C ARG A 483 -19.38 -10.87 12.98
N GLU A 484 -20.38 -11.30 13.75
CA GLU A 484 -21.81 -11.15 13.41
C GLU A 484 -22.42 -9.85 13.99
N LEU A 485 -21.59 -8.98 14.56
CA LEU A 485 -22.00 -7.82 15.37
C LEU A 485 -21.80 -6.48 14.65
N VAL A 486 -22.77 -5.60 14.78
CA VAL A 486 -22.61 -4.16 14.55
C VAL A 486 -22.67 -3.45 15.90
N SER A 487 -21.53 -2.94 16.37
CA SER A 487 -21.45 -2.20 17.65
C SER A 487 -21.32 -0.70 17.42
N ARG A 488 -21.94 0.10 18.30
CA ARG A 488 -21.96 1.57 18.27
C ARG A 488 -21.84 2.11 19.69
N PHE A 489 -20.83 2.94 19.91
CA PHE A 489 -20.62 3.70 21.14
C PHE A 489 -21.12 5.12 20.95
N VAL A 490 -21.75 5.68 21.99
CA VAL A 490 -22.32 7.03 21.98
C VAL A 490 -22.11 7.68 23.35
N GLN A 491 -21.99 9.01 23.33
CA GLN A 491 -21.77 9.80 24.52
C GLN A 491 -23.04 10.60 24.83
N LEU A 492 -23.77 10.19 25.86
CA LEU A 492 -25.01 10.87 26.27
C LEU A 492 -24.68 12.01 27.26
N PRO A 493 -25.55 13.04 27.39
CA PRO A 493 -25.40 14.04 28.43
C PRO A 493 -25.65 13.45 29.84
N PRO A 494 -25.13 14.08 30.91
CA PRO A 494 -25.38 13.69 32.29
C PRO A 494 -26.83 14.00 32.67
N VAL A 495 -27.75 13.09 32.34
CA VAL A 495 -29.19 13.22 32.62
C VAL A 495 -29.76 11.95 33.26
N VAL A 496 -30.84 12.15 34.02
CA VAL A 496 -31.54 11.06 34.73
C VAL A 496 -32.00 9.95 33.79
N ASP A 497 -32.03 8.72 34.31
CA ASP A 497 -32.28 7.47 33.57
C ASP A 497 -33.41 7.52 32.54
N LYS A 498 -34.54 8.14 32.89
CA LYS A 498 -35.72 8.23 32.02
C LYS A 498 -35.45 9.07 30.76
N GLN A 499 -34.60 10.10 30.88
CA GLN A 499 -34.18 10.94 29.76
C GLN A 499 -33.04 10.28 28.99
N ALA A 500 -32.04 9.71 29.68
CA ALA A 500 -30.91 9.02 29.06
C ALA A 500 -31.39 7.87 28.15
N LYS A 501 -32.36 7.05 28.61
CA LYS A 501 -32.93 5.95 27.82
C LYS A 501 -33.70 6.43 26.58
N LEU A 502 -34.36 7.59 26.65
CA LEU A 502 -35.07 8.19 25.51
C LEU A 502 -34.12 8.80 24.47
N LEU A 503 -33.03 9.44 24.90
CA LEU A 503 -31.96 9.91 24.02
C LEU A 503 -31.25 8.72 23.36
N PHE A 504 -30.87 7.73 24.16
CA PHE A 504 -30.19 6.54 23.68
C PHE A 504 -31.00 5.76 22.64
N GLN A 505 -32.32 5.64 22.81
CA GLN A 505 -33.17 5.01 21.79
C GLN A 505 -33.02 5.67 20.40
N LYS A 506 -33.00 7.01 20.33
CA LYS A 506 -32.82 7.75 19.06
C LYS A 506 -31.41 7.58 18.46
N GLU A 507 -30.40 7.48 19.32
CA GLU A 507 -29.03 7.16 18.89
C GLU A 507 -28.93 5.73 18.33
N VAL A 508 -29.63 4.75 18.91
CA VAL A 508 -29.72 3.38 18.38
C VAL A 508 -30.44 3.37 17.03
N GLU A 509 -31.60 4.03 16.93
CA GLU A 509 -32.41 4.14 15.71
C GLU A 509 -31.68 4.81 14.53
N SER A 510 -30.71 5.68 14.79
CA SER A 510 -29.93 6.38 13.75
C SER A 510 -28.58 5.74 13.41
N ARG A 511 -28.01 4.89 14.28
CA ARG A 511 -26.65 4.32 14.09
C ARG A 511 -26.62 2.83 13.72
N ILE A 512 -27.72 2.08 13.90
CA ILE A 512 -27.84 0.68 13.50
C ILE A 512 -28.36 0.59 12.05
N PRO A 513 -27.64 -0.03 11.10
CA PRO A 513 -28.00 -0.06 9.69
C PRO A 513 -28.99 -1.19 9.33
N LEU A 514 -29.91 -1.51 10.24
CA LEU A 514 -30.91 -2.59 10.12
C LEU A 514 -32.20 -2.20 10.88
N PRO A 515 -33.39 -2.69 10.49
CA PRO A 515 -34.61 -2.51 11.27
C PRO A 515 -34.48 -3.08 12.69
N LEU A 516 -34.96 -2.36 13.71
CA LEU A 516 -34.81 -2.78 15.10
C LEU A 516 -35.64 -4.03 15.47
N ASP A 517 -36.62 -4.39 14.64
CA ASP A 517 -37.39 -5.62 14.74
C ASP A 517 -36.73 -6.82 14.03
N GLU A 518 -35.73 -6.61 13.16
CA GLU A 518 -34.92 -7.68 12.55
C GLU A 518 -33.69 -8.07 13.39
N VAL A 519 -33.28 -7.25 14.36
CA VAL A 519 -32.08 -7.47 15.18
C VAL A 519 -32.37 -7.90 16.61
N ALA A 520 -31.51 -8.76 17.15
CA ALA A 520 -31.34 -8.93 18.59
C ALA A 520 -30.18 -8.03 19.02
N ASP A 521 -30.35 -7.31 20.13
CA ASP A 521 -29.38 -6.33 20.58
C ASP A 521 -29.14 -6.34 22.09
N VAL A 522 -27.89 -6.05 22.45
CA VAL A 522 -27.43 -5.82 23.83
C VAL A 522 -27.21 -4.33 24.01
N ARG A 523 -27.80 -3.76 25.06
CA ARG A 523 -27.74 -2.33 25.36
C ARG A 523 -27.12 -2.07 26.73
N TRP A 524 -26.25 -1.08 26.80
CA TRP A 524 -25.73 -0.54 28.05
C TRP A 524 -25.66 0.98 28.02
N ILE A 525 -25.93 1.58 29.19
CA ILE A 525 -25.73 2.99 29.50
C ILE A 525 -25.04 2.98 30.87
N ALA A 526 -23.97 3.76 31.03
CA ALA A 526 -23.31 4.00 32.32
C ALA A 526 -24.31 4.50 33.37
N GLU A 527 -23.93 4.45 34.65
CA GLU A 527 -24.76 5.02 35.72
C GLU A 527 -24.82 6.56 35.60
N MET A 528 -25.48 7.25 36.53
CA MET A 528 -25.42 8.72 36.55
C MET A 528 -24.04 9.12 37.09
N PRO A 529 -23.24 9.96 36.41
CA PRO A 529 -21.97 10.42 36.96
C PRO A 529 -22.20 11.30 38.19
N ASP A 530 -21.25 11.23 39.12
CA ASP A 530 -21.14 12.16 40.24
C ASP A 530 -20.55 13.51 39.77
N GLU A 531 -20.44 14.49 40.67
CA GLU A 531 -20.00 15.85 40.31
C GLU A 531 -18.60 15.85 39.64
N ASP A 532 -17.63 15.10 40.18
CA ASP A 532 -16.27 14.98 39.64
C ASP A 532 -16.21 14.27 38.27
N THR A 533 -17.16 13.40 37.96
CA THR A 533 -17.19 12.63 36.69
C THR A 533 -18.17 13.18 35.66
N THR A 534 -18.89 14.26 35.97
CA THR A 534 -19.94 14.85 35.13
C THR A 534 -19.45 15.27 33.73
N ILE A 535 -18.16 15.60 33.56
CA ILE A 535 -17.54 15.89 32.25
C ILE A 535 -17.58 14.69 31.28
N LEU A 536 -17.63 13.46 31.82
CA LEU A 536 -17.75 12.22 31.04
C LEU A 536 -19.17 11.97 30.52
N GLY A 537 -20.16 12.77 30.94
CA GLY A 537 -21.57 12.50 30.65
C GLY A 537 -22.00 11.09 31.05
N ARG A 538 -22.76 10.42 30.17
CA ARG A 538 -23.11 8.98 30.33
C ARG A 538 -22.68 8.19 29.09
N PRO A 539 -21.52 7.52 29.11
CA PRO A 539 -21.11 6.59 28.07
C PRO A 539 -22.17 5.51 27.86
N ALA A 540 -22.43 5.13 26.60
CA ALA A 540 -23.41 4.10 26.27
C ALA A 540 -23.02 3.34 25.00
N PHE A 541 -23.47 2.10 24.88
CA PHE A 541 -23.30 1.34 23.64
C PHE A 541 -24.46 0.41 23.33
N VAL A 542 -24.64 0.16 22.03
CA VAL A 542 -25.48 -0.91 21.50
C VAL A 542 -24.63 -1.85 20.65
N SER A 543 -24.87 -3.15 20.78
CA SER A 543 -24.34 -4.17 19.87
C SER A 543 -25.50 -4.98 19.32
N ALA A 544 -25.69 -4.93 18.00
CA ALA A 544 -26.80 -5.58 17.32
C ALA A 544 -26.32 -6.74 16.43
N ALA A 545 -27.10 -7.80 16.34
CA ALA A 545 -26.92 -8.96 15.48
C ALA A 545 -28.25 -9.31 14.78
N LYS A 546 -28.21 -9.89 13.58
CA LYS A 546 -29.44 -10.33 12.90
C LYS A 546 -30.10 -11.48 13.66
N LYS A 547 -31.42 -11.41 13.89
CA LYS A 547 -32.18 -12.47 14.57
C LYS A 547 -32.03 -13.84 13.89
N THR A 548 -31.90 -13.87 12.56
CA THR A 548 -31.69 -15.13 11.80
C THR A 548 -30.41 -15.86 12.20
N PHE A 549 -29.30 -15.14 12.42
CA PHE A 549 -28.04 -15.74 12.88
C PHE A 549 -28.12 -16.15 14.36
N VAL A 550 -28.75 -15.33 15.19
CA VAL A 550 -28.95 -15.63 16.62
C VAL A 550 -29.83 -16.87 16.82
N SER A 551 -30.97 -16.96 16.14
CA SER A 551 -31.84 -18.13 16.19
C SER A 551 -31.11 -19.38 15.71
N ARG A 552 -30.56 -19.40 14.49
CA ARG A 552 -29.86 -20.58 13.98
C ARG A 552 -28.72 -21.06 14.90
N TYR A 553 -27.97 -20.13 15.49
CA TYR A 553 -26.90 -20.49 16.41
C TYR A 553 -27.44 -21.16 17.68
N LEU A 554 -28.55 -20.66 18.24
CA LEU A 554 -29.25 -21.31 19.35
C LEU A 554 -29.86 -22.66 18.92
N ASP A 555 -30.50 -22.73 17.75
CA ASP A 555 -31.14 -23.93 17.22
C ASP A 555 -30.10 -25.07 17.02
N ASN A 556 -28.87 -24.74 16.61
CA ASN A 556 -27.79 -25.72 16.47
C ASN A 556 -27.23 -26.22 17.81
N LEU A 557 -27.25 -25.39 18.85
CA LEU A 557 -26.88 -25.77 20.22
C LEU A 557 -27.97 -26.58 20.91
N GLU A 558 -29.25 -26.24 20.70
CA GLU A 558 -30.40 -27.00 21.19
C GLU A 558 -30.48 -28.40 20.52
N GLN A 559 -30.09 -28.51 19.24
CA GLN A 559 -29.89 -29.79 18.55
C GLN A 559 -28.75 -30.64 19.14
N ALA A 560 -27.76 -30.03 19.81
CA ALA A 560 -26.71 -30.74 20.55
C ALA A 560 -27.16 -31.15 21.97
N GLY A 561 -28.39 -30.82 22.37
CA GLY A 561 -28.89 -30.98 23.75
C GLY A 561 -28.52 -29.83 24.70
N LEU A 562 -27.78 -28.82 24.26
CA LEU A 562 -27.32 -27.74 25.14
C LEU A 562 -28.40 -26.69 25.36
N LYS A 563 -29.01 -26.74 26.55
CA LYS A 563 -29.95 -25.74 27.05
C LYS A 563 -29.26 -24.41 27.37
N VAL A 564 -29.09 -23.56 26.34
CA VAL A 564 -28.51 -22.21 26.49
C VAL A 564 -29.40 -21.34 27.36
N ASP A 565 -28.87 -20.79 28.45
CA ASP A 565 -29.63 -20.00 29.41
C ASP A 565 -29.51 -18.48 29.18
N GLY A 566 -28.34 -18.02 28.71
CA GLY A 566 -28.08 -16.68 28.17
C GLY A 566 -27.03 -16.72 27.04
N LEU A 567 -27.08 -15.77 26.10
CA LEU A 567 -26.21 -15.73 24.93
C LEU A 567 -25.53 -14.36 24.82
N GLN A 568 -24.19 -14.32 24.89
CA GLN A 568 -23.44 -13.06 24.94
C GLN A 568 -22.29 -12.99 23.94
N ALA A 569 -22.12 -11.86 23.29
CA ALA A 569 -21.02 -11.60 22.36
C ALA A 569 -19.63 -11.79 23.02
N THR A 570 -18.69 -12.45 22.33
CA THR A 570 -17.29 -12.62 22.78
C THR A 570 -16.65 -11.34 23.35
N PRO A 571 -16.67 -10.15 22.69
CA PRO A 571 -16.11 -8.93 23.25
C PRO A 571 -16.84 -8.40 24.49
N ILE A 572 -18.15 -8.65 24.62
CA ILE A 572 -18.95 -8.20 25.76
C ILE A 572 -18.73 -9.12 26.97
N ALA A 573 -18.57 -10.43 26.73
CA ALA A 573 -18.09 -11.36 27.75
C ALA A 573 -16.68 -10.99 28.23
N LEU A 574 -15.76 -10.63 27.31
CA LEU A 574 -14.42 -10.14 27.66
C LEU A 574 -14.47 -8.82 28.47
N LEU A 575 -15.40 -7.92 28.17
CA LEU A 575 -15.67 -6.70 28.98
C LEU A 575 -16.21 -7.04 30.38
N ASN A 576 -17.15 -7.98 30.48
CA ASN A 576 -17.66 -8.45 31.77
C ASN A 576 -16.56 -9.09 32.63
N PHE A 577 -15.66 -9.85 32.01
CA PHE A 577 -14.45 -10.35 32.67
C PHE A 577 -13.50 -9.22 33.09
N SER A 578 -13.11 -8.34 32.16
CA SER A 578 -12.08 -7.33 32.40
C SER A 578 -12.53 -6.24 33.37
N THR A 579 -13.83 -6.01 33.52
CA THR A 579 -14.38 -5.15 34.57
C THR A 579 -14.02 -5.66 35.96
N VAL A 580 -14.10 -6.98 36.18
CA VAL A 580 -13.91 -7.61 37.49
C VAL A 580 -12.46 -8.05 37.72
N GLU A 581 -11.69 -8.30 36.64
CA GLU A 581 -10.24 -8.58 36.72
C GLU A 581 -9.39 -7.37 37.08
N PHE A 582 -9.89 -6.15 36.86
CA PHE A 582 -9.14 -4.90 37.01
C PHE A 582 -9.87 -3.85 37.87
N GLU A 583 -10.84 -4.25 38.70
CA GLU A 583 -11.56 -3.35 39.61
C GLU A 583 -10.59 -2.59 40.55
N ASP A 584 -9.49 -3.25 40.93
CA ASP A 584 -8.34 -2.72 41.68
C ASP A 584 -7.54 -1.64 40.92
N GLU A 585 -7.46 -1.73 39.59
CA GLU A 585 -6.74 -0.76 38.75
C GLU A 585 -7.57 0.50 38.49
N PHE A 586 -8.91 0.44 38.65
CA PHE A 586 -9.80 1.58 38.41
C PHE A 586 -10.10 2.42 39.65
N ARG A 587 -9.99 1.83 40.85
CA ARG A 587 -10.35 2.45 42.14
C ARG A 587 -9.23 2.23 43.18
N PRO A 588 -8.16 3.04 43.15
CA PRO A 588 -7.09 2.98 44.16
C PRO A 588 -7.61 3.38 45.55
N ASP A 589 -6.95 2.89 46.62
CA ASP A 589 -7.46 2.94 47.99
C ASP A 589 -7.93 4.32 48.49
N VAL A 590 -9.10 4.30 49.13
CA VAL A 590 -9.86 5.44 49.71
C VAL A 590 -9.01 6.30 50.66
N ASP A 591 -8.03 5.69 51.35
CA ASP A 591 -7.09 6.37 52.25
C ASP A 591 -6.20 7.43 51.55
N GLN A 592 -6.26 7.56 50.22
CA GLN A 592 -5.53 8.56 49.43
C GLN A 592 -6.43 9.60 48.73
N GLU A 593 -7.74 9.62 49.00
CA GLU A 593 -8.68 10.55 48.34
C GLU A 593 -8.61 11.99 48.89
N GLN A 594 -8.34 12.17 50.19
CA GLN A 594 -8.59 13.44 50.91
C GLN A 594 -7.71 14.64 50.48
N ASP A 595 -6.60 14.40 49.75
CA ASP A 595 -5.65 15.42 49.29
C ASP A 595 -5.45 15.43 47.75
N ARG A 596 -6.33 14.77 46.98
CA ARG A 596 -6.19 14.69 45.50
C ARG A 596 -7.18 15.61 44.77
N GLU A 597 -6.64 16.49 43.92
CA GLU A 597 -7.43 17.10 42.84
C GLU A 597 -8.01 16.00 41.95
N ALA A 598 -9.29 16.14 41.57
CA ALA A 598 -9.97 15.17 40.71
C ALA A 598 -9.19 14.99 39.39
N PRO A 599 -8.85 13.74 38.98
CA PRO A 599 -7.98 13.53 37.84
C PRO A 599 -8.70 13.88 36.53
N ASN A 600 -8.13 14.79 35.75
CA ASN A 600 -8.64 15.20 34.41
C ASN A 600 -8.80 14.03 33.41
N GLU A 601 -8.21 12.86 33.69
CA GLU A 601 -8.32 11.64 32.89
C GLU A 601 -8.59 10.45 33.83
N LEU A 602 -9.61 9.63 33.55
CA LEU A 602 -9.83 8.39 34.31
C LEU A 602 -8.77 7.33 34.00
N PRO A 603 -8.34 6.53 34.99
CA PRO A 603 -7.52 5.34 34.74
C PRO A 603 -8.31 4.30 33.94
N ALA A 604 -7.67 3.76 32.90
CA ALA A 604 -8.23 2.74 32.03
C ALA A 604 -7.22 1.63 31.72
N VAL A 605 -7.72 0.42 31.52
CA VAL A 605 -6.94 -0.75 31.12
C VAL A 605 -7.32 -1.15 29.69
N ALA A 606 -6.31 -1.31 28.83
CA ALA A 606 -6.47 -1.89 27.50
C ALA A 606 -6.24 -3.40 27.55
N VAL A 607 -7.14 -4.17 26.94
CA VAL A 607 -7.04 -5.63 26.80
C VAL A 607 -7.13 -5.99 25.32
N ILE A 608 -6.12 -6.70 24.79
CA ILE A 608 -6.11 -7.18 23.41
C ILE A 608 -6.15 -8.71 23.41
N ASP A 609 -7.30 -9.26 23.07
CA ASP A 609 -7.48 -10.69 22.86
C ASP A 609 -7.23 -11.05 21.39
N CYS A 610 -6.30 -11.96 21.13
CA CYS A 610 -6.03 -12.48 19.78
C CYS A 610 -6.42 -13.96 19.73
N GLY A 611 -7.60 -14.24 19.19
CA GLY A 611 -8.07 -15.57 18.85
C GLY A 611 -7.43 -16.10 17.55
N ALA A 612 -8.11 -17.01 16.86
CA ALA A 612 -7.66 -17.49 15.55
C ALA A 612 -8.26 -16.71 14.38
N GLU A 613 -9.57 -16.46 14.42
CA GLU A 613 -10.25 -15.64 13.40
C GLU A 613 -10.19 -14.14 13.72
N THR A 614 -10.33 -13.79 15.00
CA THR A 614 -10.50 -12.40 15.43
C THR A 614 -9.40 -11.90 16.36
N THR A 615 -9.13 -10.60 16.28
CA THR A 615 -8.41 -9.85 17.32
C THR A 615 -9.34 -8.76 17.86
N THR A 616 -9.64 -8.83 19.16
CA THR A 616 -10.48 -7.86 19.87
C THR A 616 -9.58 -6.88 20.63
N THR A 617 -9.80 -5.58 20.47
CA THR A 617 -9.27 -4.55 21.37
C THR A 617 -10.41 -4.08 22.25
N LEU A 618 -10.19 -4.08 23.56
CA LEU A 618 -11.08 -3.61 24.60
C LEU A 618 -10.34 -2.53 25.40
N ILE A 619 -11.03 -1.46 25.77
CA ILE A 619 -10.55 -0.42 26.69
C ILE A 619 -11.66 -0.22 27.72
N VAL A 620 -11.30 -0.32 29.00
CA VAL A 620 -12.26 -0.30 30.11
C VAL A 620 -11.71 0.57 31.25
N SER A 621 -12.58 1.39 31.85
CA SER A 621 -12.35 2.12 33.10
C SER A 621 -13.52 1.81 34.06
N ALA A 622 -13.58 2.44 35.24
CA ALA A 622 -14.73 2.31 36.14
C ALA A 622 -16.05 2.67 35.42
N GLU A 623 -16.11 3.86 34.82
CA GLU A 623 -17.37 4.45 34.31
C GLU A 623 -17.56 4.34 32.78
N SER A 624 -16.53 3.92 32.03
CA SER A 624 -16.60 3.81 30.57
C SER A 624 -16.06 2.48 30.04
N CYS A 625 -16.48 2.12 28.84
CA CYS A 625 -15.96 0.98 28.09
C CYS A 625 -16.12 1.17 26.58
N TRP A 626 -15.13 0.68 25.83
CA TRP A 626 -15.10 0.69 24.37
C TRP A 626 -14.45 -0.59 23.85
N PHE A 627 -14.95 -1.15 22.75
CA PHE A 627 -14.29 -2.28 22.10
C PHE A 627 -14.44 -2.28 20.58
N TRP A 628 -13.47 -2.90 19.91
CA TRP A 628 -13.51 -3.15 18.48
C TRP A 628 -12.92 -4.52 18.14
N SER A 629 -13.54 -5.20 17.18
CA SER A 629 -13.12 -6.53 16.72
C SER A 629 -12.65 -6.48 15.27
N PHE A 630 -11.50 -7.08 15.00
CA PHE A 630 -10.95 -7.25 13.66
C PHE A 630 -10.98 -8.71 13.25
N GLU A 631 -11.44 -8.97 12.03
CA GLU A 631 -11.31 -10.26 11.35
C GLU A 631 -9.88 -10.41 10.83
N SER A 632 -8.98 -10.72 11.76
CA SER A 632 -7.60 -11.16 11.55
C SER A 632 -7.09 -11.65 12.89
N GLY A 633 -6.58 -12.88 12.94
CA GLY A 633 -6.08 -13.51 14.15
C GLY A 633 -5.05 -14.59 13.83
N GLY A 634 -4.81 -15.49 14.78
CA GLY A 634 -3.79 -16.53 14.70
C GLY A 634 -3.82 -17.41 13.44
N ASP A 635 -4.98 -17.57 12.79
CA ASP A 635 -5.11 -18.41 11.60
C ASP A 635 -4.49 -17.79 10.33
N ASP A 636 -4.53 -16.46 10.18
CA ASP A 636 -3.87 -15.75 9.06
C ASP A 636 -2.38 -16.12 8.98
N PHE A 637 -1.71 -16.10 10.14
CA PHE A 637 -0.31 -16.47 10.27
C PHE A 637 -0.06 -17.96 9.95
N THR A 638 -0.96 -18.85 10.39
CA THR A 638 -0.86 -20.30 10.10
C THR A 638 -1.03 -20.58 8.60
N ARG A 639 -2.01 -19.96 7.94
CA ARG A 639 -2.22 -20.10 6.48
C ARG A 639 -1.07 -19.54 5.66
N LEU A 640 -0.46 -18.44 6.09
CA LEU A 640 0.76 -17.90 5.45
C LEU A 640 1.94 -18.87 5.56
N LEU A 641 2.20 -19.40 6.76
CA LEU A 641 3.34 -20.29 7.00
C LEU A 641 3.15 -21.68 6.35
N SER A 642 1.91 -22.20 6.33
CA SER A 642 1.54 -23.42 5.60
C SER A 642 1.84 -23.30 4.10
N ARG A 643 1.54 -22.15 3.48
CA ARG A 643 1.86 -21.87 2.06
C ARG A 643 3.36 -21.77 1.79
N ALA A 644 4.11 -21.09 2.66
CA ALA A 644 5.57 -20.94 2.52
C ALA A 644 6.29 -22.30 2.65
N THR A 645 6.01 -23.02 3.74
CA THR A 645 6.68 -24.28 4.10
C THR A 645 6.12 -25.52 3.38
N LYS A 646 5.00 -25.39 2.66
CA LYS A 646 4.24 -26.48 2.02
C LYS A 646 3.80 -27.59 3.00
N LYS A 647 3.49 -27.20 4.25
CA LYS A 647 3.09 -28.10 5.33
C LYS A 647 1.60 -28.04 5.65
N THR A 648 1.11 -29.06 6.36
CA THR A 648 -0.27 -29.11 6.86
C THR A 648 -0.56 -27.95 7.81
N HIS A 649 -1.84 -27.63 8.00
CA HIS A 649 -2.26 -26.54 8.88
C HIS A 649 -1.78 -26.74 10.33
N GLY A 650 -1.94 -27.94 10.88
CA GLY A 650 -1.50 -28.27 12.24
C GLY A 650 0.02 -28.16 12.44
N GLU A 651 0.82 -28.64 11.49
CA GLU A 651 2.28 -28.40 11.50
C GLU A 651 2.61 -26.91 11.43
N ALA A 652 1.94 -26.16 10.57
CA ALA A 652 2.17 -24.73 10.41
C ALA A 652 1.79 -23.94 11.68
N ASP A 653 0.79 -24.37 12.45
CA ASP A 653 0.47 -23.75 13.74
C ASP A 653 1.56 -24.00 14.79
N GLN A 654 2.12 -25.22 14.83
CA GLN A 654 3.28 -25.55 15.68
C GLN A 654 4.52 -24.73 15.28
N LEU A 655 4.81 -24.63 13.98
CA LEU A 655 5.92 -23.83 13.44
C LEU A 655 5.72 -22.33 13.67
N LYS A 656 4.49 -21.82 13.58
CA LYS A 656 4.14 -20.44 13.90
C LYS A 656 4.52 -20.08 15.34
N ARG A 657 4.31 -21.01 16.28
CA ARG A 657 4.70 -20.89 17.70
C ARG A 657 6.17 -21.24 17.96
N ASN A 658 6.88 -21.86 17.01
CA ASN A 658 8.27 -22.29 17.15
C ASN A 658 9.08 -22.19 15.83
N PRO A 659 9.31 -20.98 15.28
CA PRO A 659 10.04 -20.79 14.03
C PRO A 659 11.51 -21.27 14.06
N ALA A 660 12.06 -21.57 15.25
CA ALA A 660 13.36 -22.25 15.37
C ALA A 660 13.39 -23.65 14.69
N LEU A 661 12.23 -24.28 14.41
CA LEU A 661 12.16 -25.53 13.66
C LEU A 661 12.16 -25.35 12.13
N LEU A 662 12.08 -24.11 11.62
CA LEU A 662 12.14 -23.85 10.18
C LEU A 662 13.58 -24.05 9.65
N SER A 663 13.67 -24.52 8.42
CA SER A 663 14.92 -24.65 7.66
C SER A 663 15.45 -23.30 7.18
N ASP A 664 14.53 -22.41 6.78
CA ASP A 664 14.79 -21.02 6.37
C ASP A 664 13.78 -20.08 7.04
N PRO A 665 13.93 -19.80 8.36
CA PRO A 665 13.04 -18.89 9.07
C PRO A 665 13.10 -17.44 8.55
N ALA A 666 14.15 -17.08 7.82
CA ALA A 666 14.32 -15.74 7.26
C ALA A 666 13.36 -15.51 6.07
N SER A 667 13.21 -16.53 5.22
CA SER A 667 12.21 -16.53 4.14
C SER A 667 10.82 -16.91 4.65
N ASP A 668 10.69 -18.07 5.30
CA ASP A 668 9.40 -18.70 5.65
C ASP A 668 8.55 -17.82 6.60
N TYR A 669 9.19 -17.07 7.51
CA TYR A 669 8.50 -16.29 8.54
C TYR A 669 8.27 -14.81 8.15
N ALA A 670 8.93 -14.29 7.11
CA ALA A 670 8.77 -12.89 6.69
C ALA A 670 7.32 -12.50 6.33
N PRO A 671 6.52 -13.34 5.64
CA PRO A 671 5.10 -13.05 5.40
C PRO A 671 4.27 -12.94 6.69
N VAL A 672 4.62 -13.71 7.72
CA VAL A 672 3.94 -13.71 9.03
C VAL A 672 4.22 -12.39 9.77
N VAL A 673 5.48 -11.93 9.77
CA VAL A 673 5.87 -10.63 10.35
C VAL A 673 5.16 -9.47 9.66
N LYS A 674 5.16 -9.44 8.31
CA LYS A 674 4.44 -8.41 7.56
C LYS A 674 2.95 -8.36 7.94
N ARG A 675 2.30 -9.51 8.13
CA ARG A 675 0.89 -9.58 8.52
C ARG A 675 0.62 -9.06 9.94
N MET A 676 1.59 -9.19 10.86
CA MET A 676 1.52 -8.55 12.19
C MET A 676 1.60 -7.03 12.09
N GLU A 677 2.44 -6.51 11.20
CA GLU A 677 2.63 -5.07 11.01
C GLU A 677 1.42 -4.43 10.29
N GLU A 678 0.80 -5.15 9.35
CA GLU A 678 -0.53 -4.82 8.80
C GLU A 678 -1.61 -4.75 9.89
N LEU A 679 -1.61 -5.70 10.83
CA LEU A 679 -2.54 -5.72 11.96
C LEU A 679 -2.27 -4.54 12.92
N ARG A 680 -1.00 -4.24 13.23
CA ARG A 680 -0.60 -3.05 14.01
C ARG A 680 -1.10 -1.77 13.36
N GLY A 681 -0.92 -1.59 12.05
CA GLY A 681 -1.40 -0.40 11.34
C GLY A 681 -2.92 -0.20 11.47
N ARG A 682 -3.72 -1.28 11.39
CA ARG A 682 -5.18 -1.24 11.60
C ARG A 682 -5.54 -0.88 13.05
N LEU A 683 -4.85 -1.47 14.02
CA LEU A 683 -5.03 -1.21 15.45
C LEU A 683 -4.64 0.23 15.83
N SER A 684 -3.49 0.72 15.36
CA SER A 684 -3.00 2.06 15.66
C SER A 684 -3.93 3.14 15.12
N LYS A 685 -4.58 2.92 13.96
CA LYS A 685 -5.63 3.82 13.49
C LYS A 685 -6.85 3.83 14.43
N ILE A 686 -7.44 2.67 14.73
CA ILE A 686 -8.68 2.62 15.51
C ILE A 686 -8.50 3.16 16.94
N VAL A 687 -7.32 2.95 17.54
CA VAL A 687 -6.99 3.47 18.88
C VAL A 687 -6.69 4.97 18.85
N ALA A 688 -6.11 5.50 17.76
CA ALA A 688 -5.95 6.95 17.59
C ALA A 688 -7.30 7.65 17.36
N ASP A 689 -8.23 7.01 16.62
CA ASP A 689 -9.60 7.49 16.46
C ASP A 689 -10.34 7.47 17.82
N PHE A 690 -10.28 6.37 18.57
CA PHE A 690 -10.82 6.27 19.94
C PHE A 690 -10.28 7.37 20.88
N LYS A 691 -8.95 7.57 20.94
CA LYS A 691 -8.32 8.55 21.84
C LYS A 691 -8.70 10.00 21.54
N ARG A 692 -9.05 10.32 20.29
CA ARG A 692 -9.56 11.65 19.90
C ARG A 692 -11.02 11.86 20.32
N GLU A 693 -11.77 10.77 20.49
CA GLU A 693 -13.19 10.77 20.86
C GLU A 693 -13.41 10.52 22.36
N ASN A 694 -12.35 10.15 23.10
CA ASN A 694 -12.32 9.78 24.51
C ASN A 694 -11.00 10.26 25.15
N ASP A 695 -10.70 11.55 25.04
CA ASP A 695 -9.47 12.17 25.57
C ASP A 695 -9.39 12.10 27.11
N SER A 696 -10.53 12.03 27.77
CA SER A 696 -10.69 11.82 29.22
C SER A 696 -10.34 10.41 29.74
N LEU A 697 -9.77 9.50 28.93
CA LEU A 697 -9.42 8.13 29.33
C LEU A 697 -7.92 7.82 29.17
N ARG A 698 -7.21 7.63 30.29
CA ARG A 698 -5.77 7.33 30.33
C ARG A 698 -5.50 5.83 30.38
N ILE A 699 -4.87 5.28 29.33
CA ILE A 699 -4.49 3.86 29.31
C ILE A 699 -3.24 3.64 30.16
N ASP A 700 -3.45 3.19 31.40
CA ASP A 700 -2.41 2.97 32.42
C ASP A 700 -1.81 1.57 32.39
N HIS A 701 -2.54 0.58 31.89
CA HIS A 701 -2.03 -0.77 31.65
C HIS A 701 -2.51 -1.33 30.30
N THR A 702 -1.65 -2.09 29.61
CA THR A 702 -2.04 -2.91 28.45
C THR A 702 -1.78 -4.39 28.70
N TRP A 703 -2.80 -5.22 28.53
CA TRP A 703 -2.71 -6.68 28.65
C TRP A 703 -3.05 -7.37 27.33
N CYS A 704 -2.31 -8.42 26.98
CA CYS A 704 -2.61 -9.28 25.83
C CYS A 704 -3.06 -10.68 26.27
N CYS A 705 -4.04 -11.26 25.58
CA CYS A 705 -4.48 -12.63 25.80
C CYS A 705 -4.87 -13.33 24.49
N GLY A 706 -5.42 -14.54 24.59
CA GLY A 706 -5.79 -15.36 23.44
C GLY A 706 -4.67 -16.25 22.88
N GLY A 707 -5.06 -17.29 22.15
CA GLY A 707 -4.12 -18.28 21.61
C GLY A 707 -3.23 -17.73 20.48
N GLY A 708 -3.73 -16.76 19.70
CA GLY A 708 -3.01 -16.10 18.62
C GLY A 708 -1.87 -15.20 19.12
N ALA A 709 -2.05 -14.53 20.26
CA ALA A 709 -1.03 -13.67 20.87
C ALA A 709 0.21 -14.44 21.37
N ARG A 710 0.12 -15.78 21.47
CA ARG A 710 1.25 -16.69 21.78
C ARG A 710 2.10 -17.03 20.54
N THR A 711 1.80 -16.46 19.38
CA THR A 711 2.62 -16.53 18.17
C THR A 711 3.96 -15.80 18.40
N HIS A 712 5.07 -16.35 17.88
CA HIS A 712 6.39 -15.70 18.02
C HIS A 712 6.39 -14.30 17.40
N GLY A 713 7.04 -13.34 18.06
CA GLY A 713 7.08 -11.94 17.64
C GLY A 713 5.75 -11.17 17.72
N TRP A 714 4.58 -11.80 17.98
CA TRP A 714 3.28 -11.10 17.93
C TRP A 714 3.22 -9.90 18.89
N MET A 715 3.61 -10.07 20.15
CA MET A 715 3.61 -8.96 21.11
C MET A 715 4.57 -7.83 20.69
N LYS A 716 5.74 -8.18 20.14
CA LYS A 716 6.76 -7.25 19.62
C LYS A 716 6.30 -6.47 18.39
N HIS A 717 5.69 -7.12 17.41
CA HIS A 717 5.30 -6.49 16.13
C HIS A 717 3.90 -5.86 16.16
N VAL A 718 3.01 -6.28 17.08
CA VAL A 718 1.63 -5.79 17.15
C VAL A 718 1.40 -4.73 18.24
N ILE A 719 1.92 -4.93 19.47
CA ILE A 719 1.50 -4.13 20.66
C ILE A 719 2.65 -3.38 21.35
N ALA A 720 3.86 -3.92 21.38
CA ALA A 720 5.00 -3.27 22.02
C ALA A 720 5.33 -1.93 21.36
N ASN A 721 5.74 -0.95 22.17
CA ASN A 721 6.46 0.20 21.67
C ASN A 721 7.89 -0.24 21.34
N GLN A 722 8.32 -0.01 20.10
CA GLN A 722 9.61 -0.47 19.54
C GLN A 722 10.66 0.63 19.58
#